data_AF-A0A8W8J040-F1
#
_entry.id   AF-A0A8W8J040-F1
#
_cell.length_a   1.000
_cell.length_b   1.000
_cell.length_c   1.000
_cell.angle_alpha   90.00
_cell.angle_beta   90.00
_cell.angle_gamma   90.00
#
_symmetry.space_group_name_H-M   'P 1'
#
loop_
_entity.id
_entity.type
_entity.pdbx_description
1 polymer ?
#
loop_
_entity_poly.entity_id
_entity_poly.type
_entity_poly.pdbx_seq_one_letter_code
_entity_poly.pdbx_strand_id
1 'polypeptide(L)'
;MDQRVKENHIHDRSLMLCDRYSLGNGRWVRADGQDLLQTEPKTHEWCGTRYPIWMKAPPPETVGEEVARDACVVGLQGACAQTLPIRIKKCVGYNVYFLTPPASCYKAYCFRTPPTDVVERPVVRHQFFRVEGKTAMQQLQFVCSFTAKEIDYYYQVTWYIEDIPVLVKDAVKKDSIRNTNLGYDDKDTTKGYQKLGVNLSPIEEPSFQIKCSVRLKVVPEGPPGPFSEISENFFAGIQVKSTTVNIKRDEPSGHIEVMLTVPFGCPFMSDGRVETCGLDIEINVPRDPEKCSSDIMFPKTLISQGKNCGLRIFQKNWQQKVILPIAFIDTPEYNLVLPDSLDGAFRIGMITGQKEGSPEWSGIKLQDVFVHISNSPDIWQGRECYALNDPHMQTFDGKRYENQNKGRFVLYWGKRKGFPMEVQIETTACSSNRGFHPQPYCVCAVAVRAGADVFVIDRCPHKPIRIKYMSCRENLLDARKLDEKNYRIYFPSGTYVHASLEDYTGVRTINVHVYPSKSDHDRTGGLCGTLNGNTADDFMDRDGNLLSGARKFNQYWSLRKVEFLGNMKEEQLNALPRWKHDEFYCTCSHEQVFGNKPEIIGNCSEDSIVKCAKEDNPALNKNKCRIRSKRSAVKPFSYKMFQRQDIQFSEFTDIDEINISRKKREAAVIWTREKASDFCNNFIKQSQTYKACSRVPSVSPDSRIENCVLDIMVCFFFHV
;
A
#
# COMPACT_ATOMS: atom_id res chain seq x y z
N MET A 1 52.43 8.31 -36.31
CA MET A 1 51.84 9.66 -36.53
C MET A 1 52.15 10.61 -35.36
N ASP A 2 52.41 10.07 -34.17
CA ASP A 2 52.76 10.80 -32.93
C ASP A 2 53.96 11.78 -33.02
N GLN A 3 54.92 11.53 -33.92
CA GLN A 3 56.06 12.43 -34.11
C GLN A 3 55.75 13.64 -35.01
N ARG A 4 54.62 13.64 -35.75
CA ARG A 4 54.23 14.75 -36.66
C ARG A 4 53.47 15.88 -35.96
N VAL A 5 53.08 15.68 -34.69
CA VAL A 5 52.23 16.62 -33.92
C VAL A 5 53.05 17.70 -33.20
N LYS A 6 54.32 17.44 -32.89
CA LYS A 6 55.16 18.40 -32.15
C LYS A 6 55.66 19.60 -32.97
N GLU A 7 55.57 19.55 -34.30
CA GLU A 7 56.11 20.62 -35.17
C GLU A 7 55.05 21.66 -35.59
N ASN A 8 53.76 21.41 -35.33
CA ASN A 8 52.68 22.33 -35.76
C ASN A 8 52.50 23.58 -34.88
N HIS A 9 53.29 23.76 -33.81
CA HIS A 9 53.13 24.88 -32.87
C HIS A 9 54.35 25.78 -32.67
N ILE A 10 55.41 25.63 -33.46
CA ILE A 10 56.54 26.57 -33.43
C ILE A 10 56.66 27.19 -34.82
N HIS A 11 56.29 28.47 -34.91
CA HIS A 11 56.57 29.32 -36.06
C HIS A 11 58.08 29.43 -36.26
N ASP A 12 58.66 28.49 -37.00
CA ASP A 12 59.88 28.71 -37.76
C ASP A 12 59.55 28.54 -39.25
N ARG A 13 59.77 29.59 -40.05
CA ARG A 13 59.52 29.59 -41.50
C ARG A 13 60.52 28.71 -42.28
N SER A 14 61.33 27.91 -41.59
CA SER A 14 62.44 27.15 -42.17
C SER A 14 62.12 25.69 -42.54
N LEU A 15 61.01 25.10 -42.08
CA LEU A 15 60.70 23.67 -42.31
C LEU A 15 59.22 23.40 -42.66
N MET A 16 58.81 23.73 -43.90
CA MET A 16 57.53 23.26 -44.45
C MET A 16 57.53 21.73 -44.65
N LEU A 17 56.40 21.08 -44.36
CA LEU A 17 56.26 19.62 -44.47
C LEU A 17 56.58 19.11 -45.88
N CYS A 18 57.35 18.02 -45.96
CA CYS A 18 57.78 17.38 -47.20
C CYS A 18 57.59 15.85 -47.12
N ASP A 19 56.62 15.32 -47.86
CA ASP A 19 56.36 13.88 -47.89
C ASP A 19 57.23 13.11 -48.91
N ARG A 20 58.05 13.81 -49.70
CA ARG A 20 58.94 13.19 -50.71
C ARG A 20 59.87 12.14 -50.07
N TYR A 21 60.50 12.49 -48.96
CA TYR A 21 61.51 11.63 -48.32
C TYR A 21 60.90 10.73 -47.23
N SER A 22 59.81 11.16 -46.61
CA SER A 22 59.16 10.41 -45.52
C SER A 22 58.43 9.14 -46.00
N LEU A 23 58.06 9.09 -47.28
CA LEU A 23 57.31 7.97 -47.88
C LEU A 23 58.19 6.93 -48.61
N GLY A 24 59.48 7.17 -48.81
CA GLY A 24 60.36 6.24 -49.54
C GLY A 24 59.85 5.96 -50.96
N ASN A 25 59.67 4.67 -51.31
CA ASN A 25 59.06 4.23 -52.59
C ASN A 25 57.52 4.13 -52.53
N GLY A 26 56.90 4.77 -51.53
CA GLY A 26 55.48 4.63 -51.21
C GLY A 26 55.27 3.71 -50.01
N ARG A 27 54.30 4.05 -49.16
CA ARG A 27 54.07 3.36 -47.89
C ARG A 27 52.59 3.35 -47.52
N TRP A 28 52.16 2.25 -46.89
CA TRP A 28 50.87 2.19 -46.20
C TRP A 28 50.90 3.00 -44.90
N VAL A 29 49.97 3.93 -44.77
CA VAL A 29 49.75 4.77 -43.60
C VAL A 29 48.35 4.49 -43.07
N ARG A 30 48.28 4.20 -41.77
CA ARG A 30 47.01 4.07 -41.06
C ARG A 30 46.53 5.45 -40.64
N ALA A 31 45.26 5.74 -40.93
CA ALA A 31 44.65 7.01 -40.57
C ALA A 31 43.55 6.74 -39.53
N ASP A 32 43.89 6.98 -38.26
CA ASP A 32 43.04 6.67 -37.10
C ASP A 32 41.90 7.67 -36.97
N GLY A 33 40.82 7.43 -37.72
CA GLY A 33 39.66 8.29 -37.80
C GLY A 33 39.86 9.51 -38.71
N GLN A 34 41.08 9.78 -39.17
CA GLN A 34 41.41 10.86 -40.10
C GLN A 34 41.29 10.35 -41.53
N ASP A 35 40.63 11.09 -42.42
CA ASP A 35 40.67 10.79 -43.85
C ASP A 35 41.48 11.85 -44.59
N LEU A 36 42.05 11.44 -45.72
CA LEU A 36 42.66 12.37 -46.66
C LEU A 36 41.61 13.40 -47.07
N LEU A 37 42.00 14.67 -47.11
CA LEU A 37 41.11 15.80 -47.38
C LEU A 37 40.34 15.58 -48.69
N GLN A 38 39.00 15.59 -48.62
CA GLN A 38 38.11 15.36 -49.76
C GLN A 38 37.48 16.63 -50.36
N THR A 39 37.66 17.75 -49.67
CA THR A 39 37.19 19.06 -50.09
C THR A 39 38.30 19.82 -50.77
N GLU A 40 37.99 20.46 -51.89
CA GLU A 40 38.93 21.23 -52.68
C GLU A 40 39.64 22.33 -51.83
N PRO A 41 40.98 22.31 -51.75
CA PRO A 41 41.77 23.36 -51.12
C PRO A 41 41.57 24.72 -51.76
N LYS A 42 41.28 25.74 -50.95
CA LYS A 42 41.05 27.10 -51.44
C LYS A 42 42.34 27.85 -51.82
N THR A 43 43.49 27.49 -51.23
CA THR A 43 44.76 28.20 -51.43
C THR A 43 45.96 27.24 -51.42
N HIS A 44 47.08 27.69 -52.01
CA HIS A 44 48.41 27.15 -51.70
C HIS A 44 48.81 27.61 -50.28
N GLU A 45 49.71 26.88 -49.59
CA GLU A 45 50.08 27.07 -48.18
C GLU A 45 49.04 26.60 -47.13
N TRP A 46 48.48 25.40 -47.32
CA TRP A 46 47.57 24.76 -46.35
C TRP A 46 48.16 23.45 -45.78
N CYS A 47 47.63 22.96 -44.66
CA CYS A 47 48.06 21.71 -44.03
C CYS A 47 49.58 21.61 -43.74
N GLY A 48 50.23 22.74 -43.41
CA GLY A 48 51.65 22.78 -43.03
C GLY A 48 52.65 22.66 -44.20
N THR A 49 52.19 22.76 -45.45
CA THR A 49 53.03 22.64 -46.65
C THR A 49 52.65 23.68 -47.71
N ARG A 50 53.54 23.97 -48.67
CA ARG A 50 53.24 24.93 -49.76
C ARG A 50 52.22 24.38 -50.75
N TYR A 51 52.30 23.09 -51.06
CA TYR A 51 51.47 22.43 -52.07
C TYR A 51 50.75 21.21 -51.45
N PRO A 52 49.59 21.43 -50.79
CA PRO A 52 48.80 20.36 -50.19
C PRO A 52 48.41 19.29 -51.20
N ILE A 53 48.36 18.04 -50.75
CA ILE A 53 47.85 16.91 -51.53
C ILE A 53 46.53 16.46 -50.91
N TRP A 54 45.46 16.44 -51.71
CA TRP A 54 44.09 16.08 -51.33
C TRP A 54 43.53 15.06 -52.33
N MET A 55 42.30 14.56 -52.15
CA MET A 55 41.70 13.61 -53.09
C MET A 55 40.23 13.96 -53.32
N LYS A 56 39.77 14.02 -54.58
CA LYS A 56 38.36 14.34 -54.87
C LYS A 56 37.39 13.20 -54.58
N ALA A 57 37.82 11.96 -54.78
CA ALA A 57 36.97 10.78 -54.63
C ALA A 57 36.85 10.35 -53.16
N PRO A 58 35.69 9.84 -52.71
CA PRO A 58 35.55 9.33 -51.35
C PRO A 58 36.29 7.99 -51.14
N PRO A 59 36.60 7.62 -49.87
CA PRO A 59 37.16 6.33 -49.50
C PRO A 59 36.13 5.20 -49.72
N PRO A 60 36.57 3.93 -49.76
CA PRO A 60 35.64 2.80 -49.87
C PRO A 60 34.76 2.68 -48.62
N GLU A 61 33.49 2.30 -48.81
CA GLU A 61 32.51 2.16 -47.72
C GLU A 61 32.50 0.73 -47.15
N THR A 62 32.81 -0.28 -47.97
CA THR A 62 32.73 -1.69 -47.60
C THR A 62 34.01 -2.17 -46.92
N VAL A 63 33.90 -2.74 -45.71
CA VAL A 63 35.07 -3.29 -44.99
C VAL A 63 35.75 -4.38 -45.82
N GLY A 64 37.08 -4.27 -45.97
CA GLY A 64 37.90 -5.20 -46.75
C GLY A 64 38.14 -4.77 -48.20
N GLU A 65 37.34 -3.84 -48.73
CA GLU A 65 37.47 -3.31 -50.10
C GLU A 65 38.74 -2.45 -50.23
N GLU A 66 39.54 -2.72 -51.28
CA GLU A 66 40.69 -1.91 -51.68
C GLU A 66 40.41 -1.24 -53.03
N VAL A 67 40.55 0.09 -53.08
CA VAL A 67 40.29 0.89 -54.28
C VAL A 67 41.52 1.72 -54.66
N ALA A 68 41.81 1.80 -55.95
CA ALA A 68 42.77 2.75 -56.50
C ALA A 68 42.08 4.11 -56.72
N ARG A 69 42.79 5.19 -56.36
CA ARG A 69 42.31 6.58 -56.49
C ARG A 69 43.47 7.49 -56.86
N ASP A 70 43.14 8.68 -57.37
CA ASP A 70 44.13 9.73 -57.64
C ASP A 70 44.03 10.84 -56.61
N ALA A 71 45.17 11.16 -56.00
CA ALA A 71 45.34 12.32 -55.14
C ALA A 71 45.85 13.51 -55.96
N CYS A 72 45.29 14.68 -55.72
CA CYS A 72 45.60 15.94 -56.39
C CYS A 72 46.57 16.78 -55.56
N VAL A 73 47.67 17.19 -56.18
CA VAL A 73 48.59 18.20 -55.64
C VAL A 73 48.10 19.58 -56.06
N VAL A 74 47.88 20.46 -55.10
CA VAL A 74 47.52 21.87 -55.35
C VAL A 74 48.69 22.58 -56.02
N GLY A 75 48.42 23.38 -57.05
CA GLY A 75 49.40 24.22 -57.73
C GLY A 75 49.06 25.71 -57.64
N LEU A 76 49.87 26.55 -58.30
CA LEU A 76 49.71 28.01 -58.28
C LEU A 76 48.44 28.51 -59.00
N GLN A 77 47.92 27.74 -59.96
CA GLN A 77 46.80 28.13 -60.83
C GLN A 77 45.57 27.21 -60.73
N GLY A 78 45.53 26.31 -59.74
CA GLY A 78 44.39 25.41 -59.57
C GLY A 78 44.58 24.37 -58.48
N ALA A 79 43.48 23.75 -58.05
CA ALA A 79 43.49 22.79 -56.95
C ALA A 79 44.07 21.42 -57.31
N CYS A 80 44.27 21.09 -58.59
CA CYS A 80 44.87 19.83 -59.02
C CYS A 80 45.82 20.07 -60.20
N ALA A 81 47.06 20.46 -59.91
CA ALA A 81 48.09 20.67 -60.94
C ALA A 81 48.86 19.38 -61.29
N GLN A 82 48.88 18.42 -60.37
CA GLN A 82 49.53 17.12 -60.57
C GLN A 82 48.70 16.05 -59.85
N THR A 83 48.57 14.86 -60.44
CA THR A 83 47.95 13.70 -59.81
C THR A 83 49.02 12.72 -59.31
N LEU A 84 48.72 12.05 -58.20
CA LEU A 84 49.52 11.00 -57.59
C LEU A 84 48.61 9.78 -57.35
N PRO A 85 48.94 8.61 -57.90
CA PRO A 85 48.14 7.41 -57.67
C PRO A 85 48.26 6.99 -56.20
N ILE A 86 47.15 6.64 -55.57
CA ILE A 86 47.08 6.12 -54.21
C ILE A 86 46.16 4.89 -54.16
N ARG A 87 46.29 4.08 -53.10
CA ARG A 87 45.36 2.98 -52.83
C ARG A 87 44.77 3.14 -51.45
N ILE A 88 43.50 2.81 -51.29
CA ILE A 88 42.77 2.97 -50.03
C ILE A 88 42.08 1.66 -49.72
N LYS A 89 42.25 1.17 -48.50
CA LYS A 89 41.57 -0.03 -48.04
C LYS A 89 40.75 0.28 -46.78
N LYS A 90 39.48 -0.13 -46.78
CA LYS A 90 38.60 0.03 -45.62
C LYS A 90 38.90 -1.05 -44.58
N CYS A 91 39.24 -0.63 -43.37
CA CYS A 91 39.35 -1.49 -42.20
C CYS A 91 38.17 -1.24 -41.24
N VAL A 92 38.03 -2.07 -40.21
CA VAL A 92 37.02 -1.88 -39.17
C VAL A 92 37.35 -0.62 -38.38
N GLY A 93 36.55 0.45 -38.56
CA GLY A 93 36.68 1.71 -37.83
C GLY A 93 37.71 2.72 -38.37
N TYR A 94 38.49 2.39 -39.40
CA TYR A 94 39.50 3.30 -39.98
C TYR A 94 39.84 2.95 -41.43
N ASN A 95 40.55 3.84 -42.13
CA ASN A 95 41.08 3.62 -43.48
C ASN A 95 42.60 3.50 -43.46
N VAL A 96 43.16 2.67 -44.34
CA VAL A 96 44.60 2.63 -44.60
C VAL A 96 44.87 3.11 -46.02
N TYR A 97 45.90 3.94 -46.17
CA TYR A 97 46.26 4.60 -47.42
C TYR A 97 47.66 4.22 -47.85
N PHE A 98 47.81 3.66 -49.05
CA PHE A 98 49.09 3.59 -49.72
C PHE A 98 49.36 4.93 -50.40
N LEU A 99 50.29 5.70 -49.85
CA LEU A 99 50.62 7.04 -50.33
C LEU A 99 51.85 6.99 -51.23
N THR A 100 51.78 7.69 -52.36
CA THR A 100 52.88 7.79 -53.34
C THR A 100 53.74 9.02 -53.04
N PRO A 101 55.07 8.91 -52.99
CA PRO A 101 55.94 10.05 -52.71
C PRO A 101 55.78 11.15 -53.78
N PRO A 102 55.61 12.43 -53.40
CA PRO A 102 55.58 13.52 -54.37
C PRO A 102 56.97 13.75 -54.99
N ALA A 103 57.00 14.23 -56.23
CA ALA A 103 58.23 14.42 -57.01
C ALA A 103 59.15 15.56 -56.51
N SER A 104 58.72 16.39 -55.56
CA SER A 104 59.48 17.53 -55.02
C SER A 104 59.12 17.78 -53.56
N CYS A 105 60.00 18.48 -52.83
CA CYS A 105 59.64 18.95 -51.48
C CYS A 105 58.61 20.08 -51.49
N TYR A 106 58.11 20.40 -50.29
CA TYR A 106 57.00 21.33 -50.06
C TYR A 106 55.65 20.83 -50.57
N LYS A 107 55.50 19.50 -50.68
CA LYS A 107 54.27 18.78 -51.00
C LYS A 107 54.01 17.75 -49.89
N ALA A 108 52.82 17.76 -49.31
CA ALA A 108 52.44 16.83 -48.23
C ALA A 108 50.95 16.46 -48.29
N TYR A 109 50.62 15.23 -47.92
CA TYR A 109 49.26 14.72 -47.84
C TYR A 109 48.51 15.33 -46.67
N CYS A 110 47.38 15.98 -46.98
CA CYS A 110 46.57 16.65 -45.98
C CYS A 110 45.52 15.71 -45.39
N PHE A 111 45.70 15.32 -44.14
CA PHE A 111 44.70 14.60 -43.36
C PHE A 111 43.91 15.56 -42.47
N ARG A 112 42.60 15.34 -42.28
CA ARG A 112 41.80 16.14 -41.35
C ARG A 112 42.20 15.81 -39.90
N THR A 113 42.55 16.81 -39.10
CA THR A 113 42.88 16.63 -37.69
C THR A 113 41.61 16.68 -36.82
N PRO A 114 41.39 15.71 -35.91
CA PRO A 114 40.33 15.80 -34.93
C PRO A 114 40.66 16.88 -33.89
N PRO A 115 39.66 17.46 -33.22
CA PRO A 115 39.89 18.26 -32.03
C PRO A 115 40.58 17.42 -30.95
N THR A 116 41.57 17.99 -30.27
CA THR A 116 42.20 17.40 -29.07
C THR A 116 41.54 17.84 -27.78
N ASP A 117 40.78 18.94 -27.83
CA ASP A 117 40.07 19.49 -26.69
C ASP A 117 38.99 18.54 -26.20
N VAL A 118 38.83 18.49 -24.87
CA VAL A 118 37.82 17.69 -24.19
C VAL A 118 36.80 18.62 -23.54
N VAL A 119 35.52 18.31 -23.70
CA VAL A 119 34.43 18.98 -22.97
C VAL A 119 34.40 18.43 -21.55
N GLU A 120 34.23 19.31 -20.56
CA GLU A 120 34.07 18.92 -19.17
C GLU A 120 32.83 18.02 -18.98
N ARG A 121 32.78 17.27 -17.87
CA ARG A 121 31.69 16.35 -17.57
C ARG A 121 30.33 17.07 -17.66
N PRO A 122 29.44 16.69 -18.57
CA PRO A 122 28.14 17.33 -18.73
C PRO A 122 27.18 16.95 -17.60
N VAL A 123 26.11 17.74 -17.43
CA VAL A 123 25.04 17.50 -16.45
C VAL A 123 23.70 17.42 -17.17
N VAL A 124 22.93 16.36 -16.88
CA VAL A 124 21.56 16.24 -17.40
C VAL A 124 20.63 17.20 -16.65
N ARG A 125 19.88 18.01 -17.40
CA ARG A 125 18.83 18.91 -16.90
C ARG A 125 17.52 18.62 -17.64
N HIS A 126 16.41 19.17 -17.17
CA HIS A 126 15.10 19.04 -17.82
C HIS A 126 14.49 20.41 -18.10
N GLN A 127 13.76 20.52 -19.21
CA GLN A 127 13.00 21.72 -19.61
C GLN A 127 11.71 21.33 -20.33
N PHE A 128 10.72 22.22 -20.32
CA PHE A 128 9.51 22.08 -21.12
C PHE A 128 9.65 22.78 -22.46
N PHE A 129 9.18 22.12 -23.51
CA PHE A 129 9.03 22.67 -24.85
C PHE A 129 7.57 22.66 -25.25
N ARG A 130 7.16 23.68 -26.00
CA ARG A 130 5.80 23.76 -26.53
C ARG A 130 5.73 22.93 -27.82
N VAL A 131 4.82 21.98 -27.84
CA VAL A 131 4.53 21.16 -29.02
C VAL A 131 3.13 21.50 -29.51
N GLU A 132 3.03 21.86 -30.79
CA GLU A 132 1.76 22.19 -31.44
C GLU A 132 1.03 20.92 -31.89
N GLY A 133 -0.28 20.92 -31.74
CA GLY A 133 -1.17 19.80 -32.07
C GLY A 133 -2.62 20.26 -32.10
N LYS A 134 -3.60 19.36 -31.86
CA LYS A 134 -5.01 19.75 -31.66
C LYS A 134 -5.17 20.72 -30.48
N THR A 135 -4.38 20.48 -29.43
CA THR A 135 -4.18 21.36 -28.29
C THR A 135 -2.68 21.46 -28.08
N ALA A 136 -2.15 22.67 -27.94
CA ALA A 136 -0.73 22.85 -27.66
C ALA A 136 -0.41 22.29 -26.26
N MET A 137 0.70 21.56 -26.14
CA MET A 137 1.09 20.86 -24.91
C MET A 137 2.51 21.21 -24.50
N GLN A 138 2.78 21.18 -23.19
CA GLN A 138 4.15 21.13 -22.68
C GLN A 138 4.68 19.71 -22.81
N GLN A 139 5.78 19.53 -23.53
CA GLN A 139 6.51 18.27 -23.61
C GLN A 139 7.80 18.39 -22.79
N LEU A 140 8.05 17.40 -21.92
CA LEU A 140 9.30 17.31 -21.19
C LEU A 140 10.44 16.94 -22.15
N GLN A 141 11.59 17.58 -22.01
CA GLN A 141 12.81 17.19 -22.72
C GLN A 141 14.01 17.29 -21.78
N PHE A 142 14.98 16.40 -22.00
CA PHE A 142 16.25 16.40 -21.29
C PHE A 142 17.31 17.15 -22.10
N VAL A 143 18.06 18.00 -21.39
CA VAL A 143 19.09 18.89 -21.92
C VAL A 143 20.43 18.44 -21.37
N CYS A 144 21.38 18.13 -22.25
CA CYS A 144 22.75 17.84 -21.85
C CYS A 144 23.49 19.17 -21.67
N SER A 145 23.65 19.61 -20.42
CA SER A 145 24.23 20.91 -20.08
C SER A 145 25.73 20.81 -19.92
N PHE A 146 26.50 21.61 -20.67
CA PHE A 146 27.95 21.67 -20.59
C PHE A 146 28.47 23.07 -20.97
N THR A 147 29.72 23.35 -20.60
CA THR A 147 30.40 24.60 -20.96
C THR A 147 30.98 24.47 -22.37
N ALA A 148 30.40 25.20 -23.33
CA ALA A 148 30.92 25.27 -24.69
C ALA A 148 32.28 25.99 -24.72
N LYS A 149 33.22 25.49 -25.52
CA LYS A 149 34.53 26.12 -25.75
C LYS A 149 34.37 27.40 -26.57
N GLU A 150 35.33 28.33 -26.44
CA GLU A 150 35.32 29.61 -27.16
C GLU A 150 35.62 29.46 -28.65
N ILE A 151 36.33 28.40 -29.04
CA ILE A 151 36.64 28.05 -30.44
C ILE A 151 35.37 27.53 -31.15
N ASP A 152 35.21 27.86 -32.43
CA ASP A 152 34.06 27.49 -33.28
C ASP A 152 34.02 25.98 -33.60
N TYR A 153 33.68 25.18 -32.59
CA TYR A 153 33.46 23.74 -32.71
C TYR A 153 31.99 23.39 -32.98
N TYR A 154 31.82 22.22 -33.58
CA TYR A 154 30.56 21.50 -33.62
C TYR A 154 30.52 20.48 -32.48
N TYR A 155 29.38 20.38 -31.82
CA TYR A 155 29.14 19.55 -30.64
C TYR A 155 28.24 18.39 -31.03
N GLN A 156 28.73 17.17 -30.81
CA GLN A 156 27.94 15.96 -30.99
C GLN A 156 27.59 15.37 -29.63
N VAL A 157 26.30 15.30 -29.35
CA VAL A 157 25.77 14.76 -28.09
C VAL A 157 25.34 13.31 -28.29
N THR A 158 25.71 12.45 -27.35
CA THR A 158 25.23 11.07 -27.25
C THR A 158 24.43 10.92 -25.96
N TRP A 159 23.21 10.41 -26.07
CA TRP A 159 22.34 10.10 -24.96
C TRP A 159 22.35 8.61 -24.67
N TYR A 160 22.33 8.29 -23.39
CA TYR A 160 22.31 6.92 -22.89
C TYR A 160 21.10 6.74 -21.97
N ILE A 161 20.43 5.61 -22.11
CA ILE A 161 19.37 5.13 -21.22
C ILE A 161 19.80 3.75 -20.75
N GLU A 162 19.91 3.54 -19.45
CA GLU A 162 20.40 2.25 -18.88
C GLU A 162 21.79 1.85 -19.43
N ASP A 163 22.71 2.83 -19.54
CA ASP A 163 24.05 2.66 -20.14
C ASP A 163 24.09 2.30 -21.64
N ILE A 164 22.94 2.10 -22.28
CA ILE A 164 22.84 1.83 -23.70
C ILE A 164 22.80 3.17 -24.46
N PRO A 165 23.69 3.42 -25.43
CA PRO A 165 23.62 4.61 -26.28
C PRO A 165 22.38 4.52 -27.16
N VAL A 166 21.33 5.26 -26.81
CA VAL A 166 20.05 5.23 -27.53
C VAL A 166 19.99 6.21 -28.68
N LEU A 167 20.70 7.35 -28.56
CA LEU A 167 20.58 8.43 -29.53
C LEU A 167 21.89 9.20 -29.67
N VAL A 168 22.47 9.13 -30.87
CA VAL A 168 23.60 9.97 -31.28
C VAL A 168 23.06 11.07 -32.18
N LYS A 169 23.11 12.31 -31.72
CA LYS A 169 22.63 13.46 -32.50
C LYS A 169 23.67 13.93 -33.52
N ASP A 170 23.22 14.65 -34.54
CA ASP A 170 24.11 15.32 -35.47
C ASP A 170 24.95 16.39 -34.77
N ALA A 171 26.14 16.66 -35.30
CA ALA A 171 27.03 17.64 -34.73
C ALA A 171 26.53 19.07 -35.05
N VAL A 172 26.24 19.87 -34.03
CA VAL A 172 25.64 21.19 -34.17
C VAL A 172 26.53 22.30 -33.61
N LYS A 173 26.34 23.54 -34.08
CA LYS A 173 26.99 24.71 -33.47
C LYS A 173 26.42 25.02 -32.09
N LYS A 174 27.16 25.81 -31.31
CA LYS A 174 26.80 26.26 -29.94
C LYS A 174 25.36 26.79 -29.85
N ASP A 175 24.92 27.60 -30.82
CA ASP A 175 23.59 28.21 -30.80
C ASP A 175 22.44 27.22 -31.06
N SER A 176 22.76 26.04 -31.60
CA SER A 176 21.80 24.99 -31.97
C SER A 176 21.86 23.77 -31.07
N ILE A 177 22.58 23.82 -29.93
CA ILE A 177 22.66 22.71 -28.96
C ILE A 177 21.27 22.26 -28.49
N ARG A 178 20.27 23.14 -28.44
CA ARG A 178 18.89 22.76 -28.07
C ARG A 178 18.29 21.68 -28.99
N ASN A 179 18.75 21.58 -30.24
CA ASN A 179 18.26 20.58 -31.19
C ASN A 179 18.79 19.16 -30.87
N THR A 180 19.76 19.05 -29.95
CA THR A 180 20.30 17.77 -29.51
C THR A 180 19.61 17.21 -28.27
N ASN A 181 18.54 17.84 -27.78
CA ASN A 181 17.81 17.37 -26.61
C ASN A 181 17.21 15.97 -26.83
N LEU A 182 17.05 15.25 -25.72
CA LEU A 182 16.34 13.97 -25.69
C LEU A 182 14.87 14.22 -25.33
N GLY A 183 13.98 14.04 -26.29
CA GLY A 183 12.55 14.20 -26.14
C GLY A 183 11.79 12.88 -26.12
N TYR A 184 10.48 12.97 -25.88
CA TYR A 184 9.56 11.84 -25.99
C TYR A 184 9.32 11.48 -27.47
N ASP A 185 9.38 10.18 -27.79
CA ASP A 185 9.04 9.63 -29.11
C ASP A 185 8.21 8.35 -28.93
N ASP A 186 6.97 8.36 -29.41
CA ASP A 186 6.00 7.27 -29.25
C ASP A 186 6.21 6.12 -30.24
N LYS A 187 7.04 6.30 -31.27
CA LYS A 187 7.18 5.37 -32.40
C LYS A 187 8.52 4.65 -32.42
N ASP A 188 9.58 5.30 -31.97
CA ASP A 188 10.95 4.82 -32.14
C ASP A 188 11.80 5.04 -30.87
N THR A 189 12.13 3.94 -30.18
CA THR A 189 12.98 3.94 -28.98
C THR A 189 14.41 4.41 -29.23
N THR A 190 14.85 4.46 -30.49
CA THR A 190 16.18 4.98 -30.87
C THR A 190 16.18 6.49 -31.10
N LYS A 191 15.02 7.14 -31.05
CA LYS A 191 14.87 8.60 -31.30
C LYS A 191 14.47 9.40 -30.08
N GLY A 192 14.06 8.74 -29.01
CA GLY A 192 13.61 9.37 -27.78
C GLY A 192 13.32 8.37 -26.67
N TYR A 193 12.73 8.85 -25.59
CA TYR A 193 12.22 8.00 -24.52
C TYR A 193 10.71 7.77 -24.67
N GLN A 194 10.21 6.64 -24.16
CA GLN A 194 8.78 6.26 -24.26
C GLN A 194 8.03 6.28 -22.93
N LYS A 195 8.70 6.00 -21.82
CA LYS A 195 8.11 6.04 -20.48
C LYS A 195 9.14 6.52 -19.48
N LEU A 196 8.67 7.17 -18.43
CA LEU A 196 9.50 7.60 -17.31
C LEU A 196 9.37 6.62 -16.15
N GLY A 197 10.45 6.39 -15.40
CA GLY A 197 10.42 5.54 -14.20
C GLY A 197 10.06 4.07 -14.42
N VAL A 198 10.08 3.54 -15.65
CA VAL A 198 9.78 2.13 -15.96
C VAL A 198 11.09 1.35 -16.13
N ASN A 199 11.22 0.25 -15.36
CA ASN A 199 12.31 -0.72 -15.49
C ASN A 199 12.15 -1.49 -16.82
N LEU A 200 13.18 -1.49 -17.66
CA LEU A 200 13.21 -2.32 -18.88
C LEU A 200 13.72 -3.75 -18.59
N SER A 201 14.26 -4.01 -17.40
CA SER A 201 14.80 -5.32 -17.00
C SER A 201 13.95 -5.97 -15.89
N PRO A 202 13.55 -7.25 -16.01
CA PRO A 202 12.85 -7.97 -14.95
C PRO A 202 13.72 -8.36 -13.75
N ILE A 203 15.05 -8.15 -13.79
CA ILE A 203 15.98 -8.93 -12.95
C ILE A 203 16.77 -8.11 -11.91
N GLU A 204 17.00 -6.81 -12.05
CA GLU A 204 17.73 -6.02 -11.02
C GLU A 204 17.14 -4.61 -10.80
N GLU A 205 17.54 -4.00 -9.68
CA GLU A 205 16.98 -2.78 -9.07
C GLU A 205 16.69 -1.61 -10.04
N PRO A 206 15.64 -0.81 -9.75
CA PRO A 206 15.15 0.19 -10.68
C PRO A 206 16.09 1.38 -10.77
N SER A 207 16.39 1.85 -11.98
CA SER A 207 16.32 3.29 -12.23
C SER A 207 16.42 3.57 -13.72
N PHE A 208 15.34 4.09 -14.31
CA PHE A 208 15.38 4.76 -15.61
C PHE A 208 16.41 5.90 -15.55
N GLN A 209 17.67 5.57 -15.86
CA GLN A 209 18.83 6.43 -15.72
C GLN A 209 19.17 7.05 -17.06
N ILE A 210 19.12 8.37 -17.10
CA ILE A 210 19.53 9.14 -18.26
C ILE A 210 20.94 9.64 -18.03
N LYS A 211 21.79 9.44 -19.03
CA LYS A 211 23.15 9.99 -19.09
C LYS A 211 23.38 10.66 -20.44
N CYS A 212 24.35 11.57 -20.49
CA CYS A 212 24.84 12.12 -21.75
C CYS A 212 26.36 12.25 -21.78
N SER A 213 26.91 12.22 -22.98
CA SER A 213 28.32 12.56 -23.26
C SER A 213 28.38 13.46 -24.49
N VAL A 214 29.47 14.22 -24.60
CA VAL A 214 29.66 15.20 -25.67
C VAL A 214 31.05 15.03 -26.25
N ARG A 215 31.16 15.12 -27.58
CA ARG A 215 32.45 15.19 -28.28
C ARG A 215 32.48 16.32 -29.28
N LEU A 216 33.67 16.82 -29.54
CA LEU A 216 33.89 17.95 -30.45
C LEU A 216 34.18 17.49 -31.87
N LYS A 217 33.82 18.33 -32.84
CA LYS A 217 34.20 18.23 -34.25
C LYS A 217 34.56 19.60 -34.81
N VAL A 218 35.51 19.66 -35.74
CA VAL A 218 35.86 20.90 -36.46
C VAL A 218 34.84 21.21 -37.57
N VAL A 219 34.32 20.16 -38.21
CA VAL A 219 33.24 20.22 -39.20
C VAL A 219 32.27 19.05 -38.97
N PRO A 220 30.98 19.14 -39.33
CA PRO A 220 29.97 18.13 -38.98
C PRO A 220 30.33 16.69 -39.39
N GLU A 221 30.81 16.50 -40.61
CA GLU A 221 31.22 15.20 -41.16
C GLU A 221 32.69 14.86 -40.85
N GLY A 222 33.38 15.69 -40.06
CA GLY A 222 34.78 15.52 -39.72
C GLY A 222 35.05 14.44 -38.68
N PRO A 223 36.34 14.07 -38.51
CA PRO A 223 36.78 13.15 -37.47
C PRO A 223 36.40 13.69 -36.09
N PRO A 224 35.77 12.88 -35.23
CA PRO A 224 35.44 13.29 -33.87
C PRO A 224 36.67 13.36 -32.98
N GLY A 225 36.69 14.32 -32.08
CA GLY A 225 37.61 14.38 -30.94
C GLY A 225 37.24 13.36 -29.85
N PRO A 226 37.99 13.36 -28.72
CA PRO A 226 37.68 12.51 -27.59
C PRO A 226 36.28 12.80 -27.02
N PHE A 227 35.65 11.77 -26.45
CA PHE A 227 34.44 11.95 -25.64
C PHE A 227 34.77 12.67 -24.34
N SER A 228 33.83 13.49 -23.86
CA SER A 228 33.78 13.89 -22.46
C SER A 228 33.64 12.66 -21.56
N GLU A 229 33.93 12.84 -20.28
CA GLU A 229 33.39 11.92 -19.28
C GLU A 229 31.86 11.87 -19.40
N ILE A 230 31.27 10.70 -19.13
CA ILE A 230 29.82 10.52 -19.13
C ILE A 230 29.24 11.25 -17.90
N SER A 231 28.08 11.88 -18.05
CA SER A 231 27.39 12.54 -16.94
C SER A 231 27.06 11.56 -15.81
N GLU A 232 26.83 12.10 -14.60
CA GLU A 232 26.23 11.34 -13.51
C GLU A 232 24.87 10.74 -13.89
N ASN A 233 24.49 9.67 -13.19
CA ASN A 233 23.19 9.02 -13.34
C ASN A 233 22.06 9.98 -12.93
N PHE A 234 21.14 10.28 -13.86
CA PHE A 234 19.96 11.09 -13.58
C PHE A 234 18.69 10.22 -13.66
N PHE A 235 18.03 10.00 -12.52
CA PHE A 235 16.73 9.31 -12.48
C PHE A 235 15.60 10.27 -12.84
N ALA A 236 14.80 9.91 -13.85
CA ALA A 236 13.61 10.67 -14.25
C ALA A 236 12.34 9.83 -14.05
N GLY A 237 11.54 10.20 -13.04
CA GLY A 237 10.29 9.51 -12.71
C GLY A 237 9.79 9.79 -11.30
N ILE A 238 9.01 8.85 -10.77
CA ILE A 238 8.48 8.87 -9.38
C ILE A 238 9.34 7.95 -8.50
N GLN A 239 9.80 8.48 -7.36
CA GLN A 239 10.53 7.72 -6.34
C GLN A 239 9.60 7.41 -5.16
N VAL A 240 9.55 6.13 -4.77
CA VAL A 240 8.93 5.68 -3.52
C VAL A 240 10.02 5.66 -2.46
N LYS A 241 9.95 6.54 -1.46
CA LYS A 241 10.98 6.64 -0.40
C LYS A 241 10.77 5.63 0.72
N SER A 242 9.52 5.24 0.97
CA SER A 242 9.16 4.26 2.01
C SER A 242 8.85 2.91 1.37
N THR A 243 9.87 2.14 0.98
CA THR A 243 9.68 0.78 0.39
C THR A 243 9.28 -0.26 1.42
N THR A 244 9.59 -0.02 2.70
CA THR A 244 9.18 -0.84 3.84
C THR A 244 8.55 0.04 4.89
N VAL A 245 7.35 -0.33 5.37
CA VAL A 245 6.66 0.37 6.46
C VAL A 245 6.38 -0.62 7.57
N ASN A 246 6.85 -0.32 8.77
CA ASN A 246 6.57 -1.11 9.96
C ASN A 246 5.42 -0.46 10.74
N ILE A 247 4.28 -1.12 10.77
CA ILE A 247 3.15 -0.69 11.60
C ILE A 247 3.10 -1.58 12.82
N LYS A 248 3.08 -0.95 14.00
CA LYS A 248 2.83 -1.64 15.25
C LYS A 248 1.34 -1.69 15.48
N ARG A 249 0.80 -2.83 15.90
CA ARG A 249 -0.67 -2.93 16.11
C ARG A 249 -1.21 -1.97 17.22
N ASP A 250 -0.35 -1.45 18.10
CA ASP A 250 -0.66 -0.45 19.16
C ASP A 250 -0.64 1.00 18.64
N GLU A 251 0.02 1.24 17.51
CA GLU A 251 0.05 2.48 16.76
C GLU A 251 -0.30 2.14 15.30
N PRO A 252 -1.59 1.84 15.01
CA PRO A 252 -2.02 1.16 13.78
C PRO A 252 -2.00 2.07 12.53
N SER A 253 -1.18 3.12 12.54
CA SER A 253 -1.05 4.10 11.48
C SER A 253 0.39 4.16 10.98
N GLY A 254 0.55 4.28 9.67
CA GLY A 254 1.82 4.54 9.02
C GLY A 254 1.64 5.48 7.83
N HIS A 255 2.72 5.74 7.11
CA HIS A 255 2.66 6.55 5.90
C HIS A 255 3.68 6.11 4.85
N ILE A 256 3.33 6.31 3.59
CA ILE A 256 4.19 6.08 2.44
C ILE A 256 4.61 7.44 1.87
N GLU A 257 5.90 7.63 1.62
CA GLU A 257 6.41 8.85 1.00
C GLU A 257 6.69 8.63 -0.48
N VAL A 258 6.13 9.50 -1.32
CA VAL A 258 6.31 9.50 -2.78
C VAL A 258 6.76 10.88 -3.26
N MET A 259 7.68 10.94 -4.22
CA MET A 259 8.24 12.20 -4.73
C MET A 259 8.61 12.11 -6.21
N LEU A 260 8.29 13.14 -6.99
CA LEU A 260 8.70 13.25 -8.39
C LEU A 260 10.10 13.87 -8.48
N THR A 261 10.88 13.39 -9.44
CA THR A 261 12.23 13.92 -9.75
C THR A 261 12.23 14.87 -10.93
N VAL A 262 11.20 14.82 -11.76
CA VAL A 262 10.97 15.72 -12.89
C VAL A 262 9.49 16.08 -12.99
N PRO A 263 9.14 17.28 -13.50
CA PRO A 263 7.76 17.71 -13.67
C PRO A 263 7.08 17.00 -14.85
N PHE A 264 5.74 17.11 -14.95
CA PHE A 264 4.96 16.57 -16.07
C PHE A 264 4.31 17.67 -16.92
N GLY A 265 4.02 17.39 -18.18
CA GLY A 265 3.46 18.40 -19.09
C GLY A 265 1.99 18.72 -18.82
N CYS A 266 1.61 19.98 -18.97
CA CYS A 266 0.21 20.42 -19.01
C CYS A 266 -0.16 21.07 -20.36
N PRO A 267 -1.44 21.04 -20.75
CA PRO A 267 -1.96 21.76 -21.91
C PRO A 267 -1.82 23.28 -21.77
N PHE A 268 -1.77 23.96 -22.91
CA PHE A 268 -1.91 25.41 -22.99
C PHE A 268 -3.37 25.78 -23.22
N MET A 269 -3.83 26.80 -22.50
CA MET A 269 -5.12 27.45 -22.72
C MET A 269 -5.09 28.31 -24.00
N SER A 270 -6.26 28.68 -24.51
CA SER A 270 -6.42 29.49 -25.73
C SER A 270 -5.72 30.85 -25.67
N ASP A 271 -5.45 31.37 -24.47
CA ASP A 271 -4.75 32.63 -24.22
C ASP A 271 -3.22 32.47 -24.08
N GLY A 272 -2.69 31.25 -24.26
CA GLY A 272 -1.27 30.93 -24.17
C GLY A 272 -0.74 30.67 -22.75
N ARG A 273 -1.58 30.74 -21.71
CA ARG A 273 -1.20 30.33 -20.35
C ARG A 273 -1.23 28.81 -20.19
N VAL A 274 -0.41 28.29 -19.29
CA VAL A 274 -0.40 26.85 -18.97
C VAL A 274 -1.59 26.52 -18.06
N GLU A 275 -2.40 25.54 -18.45
CA GLU A 275 -3.51 25.04 -17.66
C GLU A 275 -3.01 24.29 -16.42
N THR A 276 -3.76 24.38 -15.31
CA THR A 276 -3.42 23.60 -14.12
C THR A 276 -3.88 22.16 -14.33
N CYS A 277 -2.93 21.24 -14.47
CA CYS A 277 -3.19 19.82 -14.57
C CYS A 277 -2.58 19.03 -13.41
N GLY A 278 -2.97 17.77 -13.28
CA GLY A 278 -2.44 16.85 -12.27
C GLY A 278 -2.11 15.48 -12.83
N LEU A 279 -1.30 14.75 -12.08
CA LEU A 279 -0.95 13.35 -12.31
C LEU A 279 -1.61 12.51 -11.22
N ASP A 280 -2.38 11.51 -11.62
CA ASP A 280 -3.03 10.58 -10.69
C ASP A 280 -2.12 9.40 -10.40
N ILE A 281 -1.97 9.06 -9.12
CA ILE A 281 -1.36 7.81 -8.65
C ILE A 281 -2.48 7.00 -8.03
N GLU A 282 -2.80 5.88 -8.66
CA GLU A 282 -3.79 4.91 -8.24
C GLU A 282 -3.12 3.85 -7.35
N ILE A 283 -3.85 3.42 -6.32
CA ILE A 283 -3.35 2.51 -5.29
C ILE A 283 -4.11 1.19 -5.38
N ASN A 284 -3.38 0.09 -5.35
CA ASN A 284 -3.93 -1.26 -5.52
C ASN A 284 -3.61 -2.12 -4.29
N VAL A 285 -4.65 -2.49 -3.53
CA VAL A 285 -4.50 -3.28 -2.30
C VAL A 285 -5.70 -4.23 -2.08
N PRO A 286 -5.51 -5.57 -2.09
CA PRO A 286 -4.26 -6.28 -2.37
C PRO A 286 -3.97 -6.37 -3.88
N ARG A 287 -2.70 -6.62 -4.22
CA ARG A 287 -2.28 -6.81 -5.62
C ARG A 287 -2.68 -8.18 -6.20
N ASP A 288 -3.01 -9.13 -5.34
CA ASP A 288 -3.45 -10.47 -5.73
C ASP A 288 -4.97 -10.47 -6.00
N PRO A 289 -5.42 -10.69 -7.24
CA PRO A 289 -6.84 -10.72 -7.59
C PRO A 289 -7.62 -11.86 -6.90
N GLU A 290 -6.95 -12.89 -6.36
CA GLU A 290 -7.61 -13.97 -5.61
C GLU A 290 -7.97 -13.57 -4.16
N LYS A 291 -7.36 -12.50 -3.63
CA LYS A 291 -7.64 -11.99 -2.28
C LYS A 291 -8.54 -10.77 -2.36
N CYS A 292 -9.83 -10.93 -2.04
CA CYS A 292 -10.81 -9.84 -2.13
C CYS A 292 -10.73 -8.77 -1.02
N SER A 293 -9.83 -8.92 -0.03
CA SER A 293 -9.73 -7.98 1.10
C SER A 293 -8.32 -7.93 1.68
N SER A 294 -7.88 -6.74 2.08
CA SER A 294 -6.65 -6.49 2.82
C SER A 294 -6.98 -5.79 4.13
N ASP A 295 -6.23 -6.11 5.18
CA ASP A 295 -6.34 -5.45 6.49
C ASP A 295 -5.65 -4.07 6.49
N ILE A 296 -4.90 -3.74 5.43
CA ILE A 296 -4.37 -2.41 5.19
C ILE A 296 -5.37 -1.55 4.45
N MET A 297 -5.64 -0.37 4.99
CA MET A 297 -6.66 0.56 4.48
C MET A 297 -6.15 1.99 4.40
N PHE A 298 -6.88 2.80 3.63
CA PHE A 298 -6.57 4.20 3.36
C PHE A 298 -7.72 5.11 3.81
N PRO A 299 -7.44 6.34 4.30
CA PRO A 299 -8.49 7.31 4.59
C PRO A 299 -9.40 7.62 3.40
N LYS A 300 -10.71 7.76 3.63
CA LYS A 300 -11.74 8.02 2.61
C LYS A 300 -11.49 9.24 1.71
N THR A 301 -10.67 10.20 2.12
CA THR A 301 -10.34 11.40 1.32
C THR A 301 -9.36 11.12 0.17
N LEU A 302 -8.79 9.92 0.07
CA LEU A 302 -7.87 9.52 -1.00
C LEU A 302 -8.62 9.08 -2.26
N ILE A 303 -9.15 10.06 -2.98
CA ILE A 303 -9.80 9.88 -4.28
C ILE A 303 -9.05 10.71 -5.32
N SER A 304 -8.62 10.08 -6.42
CA SER A 304 -8.16 10.82 -7.60
C SER A 304 -9.36 11.43 -8.33
N GLN A 305 -9.19 12.50 -9.14
CA GLN A 305 -10.33 13.16 -9.80
C GLN A 305 -11.21 12.21 -10.66
N GLY A 306 -10.71 11.00 -10.96
CA GLY A 306 -11.34 9.97 -11.77
C GLY A 306 -11.89 8.75 -11.01
N LYS A 307 -12.48 8.93 -9.81
CA LYS A 307 -13.27 7.90 -9.10
C LYS A 307 -12.47 6.72 -8.50
N ASN A 308 -11.19 6.55 -8.82
CA ASN A 308 -10.35 5.49 -8.26
C ASN A 308 -9.73 5.89 -6.91
N CYS A 309 -9.41 4.88 -6.08
CA CYS A 309 -8.62 5.09 -4.87
C CYS A 309 -7.19 5.51 -5.24
N GLY A 310 -6.76 6.65 -4.72
CA GLY A 310 -5.46 7.20 -5.07
C GLY A 310 -5.30 8.66 -4.68
N LEU A 311 -4.32 9.31 -5.28
CA LEU A 311 -4.02 10.72 -5.04
C LEU A 311 -3.74 11.45 -6.35
N ARG A 312 -4.00 12.75 -6.39
CA ARG A 312 -3.60 13.63 -7.49
C ARG A 312 -2.48 14.57 -7.08
N ILE A 313 -1.38 14.55 -7.81
CA ILE A 313 -0.27 15.50 -7.68
C ILE A 313 -0.53 16.63 -8.66
N PHE A 314 -0.61 17.87 -8.19
CA PHE A 314 -0.74 19.02 -9.07
C PHE A 314 0.61 19.45 -9.61
N GLN A 315 0.65 19.89 -10.87
CA GLN A 315 1.89 20.30 -11.53
C GLN A 315 2.65 21.39 -10.76
N LYS A 316 1.97 22.30 -10.08
CA LYS A 316 2.63 23.35 -9.27
C LYS A 316 3.37 22.82 -8.05
N ASN A 317 2.97 21.64 -7.57
CA ASN A 317 3.45 21.03 -6.32
C ASN A 317 4.30 19.78 -6.59
N TRP A 318 4.77 19.57 -7.82
CA TRP A 318 5.49 18.35 -8.22
C TRP A 318 6.74 18.05 -7.37
N GLN A 319 7.41 19.09 -6.85
CA GLN A 319 8.61 18.96 -6.00
C GLN A 319 8.28 18.64 -4.53
N GLN A 320 7.01 18.74 -4.12
CA GLN A 320 6.62 18.47 -2.74
C GLN A 320 6.56 16.97 -2.50
N LYS A 321 7.00 16.56 -1.30
CA LYS A 321 6.82 15.19 -0.84
C LYS A 321 5.32 14.92 -0.65
N VAL A 322 4.85 13.83 -1.22
CA VAL A 322 3.48 13.35 -1.06
C VAL A 322 3.47 12.29 0.04
N ILE A 323 2.64 12.51 1.06
CA ILE A 323 2.47 11.61 2.18
C ILE A 323 1.15 10.86 2.00
N LEU A 324 1.24 9.54 1.91
CA LEU A 324 0.11 8.62 1.79
C LEU A 324 -0.15 7.94 3.13
N PRO A 325 -1.13 8.39 3.92
CA PRO A 325 -1.48 7.75 5.18
C PRO A 325 -2.07 6.36 4.94
N ILE A 326 -1.61 5.39 5.72
CA ILE A 326 -2.11 4.01 5.74
C ILE A 326 -2.45 3.61 7.16
N ALA A 327 -3.41 2.71 7.31
CA ALA A 327 -3.78 2.14 8.60
C ALA A 327 -3.92 0.62 8.49
N PHE A 328 -3.62 -0.07 9.59
CA PHE A 328 -3.93 -1.48 9.76
C PHE A 328 -5.18 -1.61 10.63
N ILE A 329 -6.19 -2.33 10.14
CA ILE A 329 -7.44 -2.55 10.87
C ILE A 329 -7.55 -4.03 11.23
N ASP A 330 -7.63 -4.31 12.53
CA ASP A 330 -7.82 -5.68 13.02
C ASP A 330 -9.17 -6.26 12.60
N THR A 331 -9.17 -7.57 12.35
CA THR A 331 -10.42 -8.33 12.22
C THR A 331 -11.19 -8.34 13.55
N PRO A 332 -12.53 -8.55 13.55
CA PRO A 332 -13.31 -8.67 14.79
C PRO A 332 -12.82 -9.77 15.74
N GLU A 333 -12.11 -10.76 15.21
CA GLU A 333 -11.48 -11.85 15.96
C GLU A 333 -10.09 -11.48 16.52
N TYR A 334 -9.52 -10.32 16.16
CA TYR A 334 -8.23 -9.79 16.64
C TYR A 334 -7.03 -10.72 16.43
N ASN A 335 -7.16 -11.65 15.50
CA ASN A 335 -6.07 -12.55 15.11
C ASN A 335 -5.25 -11.89 14.02
N LEU A 336 -3.92 -11.89 14.18
CA LEU A 336 -3.02 -11.48 13.11
C LEU A 336 -2.94 -12.63 12.10
N VAL A 337 -3.64 -12.50 10.99
CA VAL A 337 -3.48 -13.39 9.85
C VAL A 337 -2.52 -12.70 8.90
N LEU A 338 -1.26 -13.11 8.92
CA LEU A 338 -0.29 -12.58 7.97
C LEU A 338 -0.62 -13.11 6.56
N PRO A 339 -0.40 -12.29 5.51
CA PRO A 339 -0.57 -12.75 4.14
C PRO A 339 0.41 -13.89 3.84
N ASP A 340 -0.01 -14.83 2.97
CA ASP A 340 0.81 -15.93 2.41
C ASP A 340 1.94 -15.42 1.48
N SER A 341 2.72 -14.46 1.96
CA SER A 341 3.95 -13.99 1.34
C SER A 341 5.13 -14.54 2.13
N LEU A 342 6.26 -14.80 1.46
CA LEU A 342 7.45 -15.36 2.10
C LEU A 342 7.88 -14.55 3.36
N ASP A 343 7.71 -13.23 3.30
CA ASP A 343 8.15 -12.29 4.33
C ASP A 343 7.01 -11.84 5.29
N GLY A 344 5.81 -12.41 5.15
CA GLY A 344 4.64 -12.07 5.97
C GLY A 344 4.17 -10.61 5.86
N ALA A 345 4.50 -9.91 4.78
CA ALA A 345 4.23 -8.49 4.60
C ALA A 345 3.03 -8.24 3.68
N PHE A 346 2.22 -7.22 3.99
CA PHE A 346 1.19 -6.74 3.07
C PHE A 346 1.84 -5.93 1.94
N ARG A 347 1.58 -6.31 0.70
CA ARG A 347 2.14 -5.65 -0.49
C ARG A 347 1.17 -4.60 -1.03
N ILE A 348 1.64 -3.36 -1.14
CA ILE A 348 0.91 -2.24 -1.73
C ILE A 348 1.52 -1.95 -3.11
N GLY A 349 0.70 -2.08 -4.14
CA GLY A 349 1.05 -1.68 -5.50
C GLY A 349 0.51 -0.29 -5.81
N MET A 350 1.25 0.48 -6.63
CA MET A 350 0.78 1.77 -7.13
C MET A 350 1.04 1.87 -8.63
N ILE A 351 0.13 2.54 -9.34
CA ILE A 351 0.24 2.76 -10.79
C ILE A 351 -0.21 4.18 -11.14
N THR A 352 0.45 4.83 -12.10
CA THR A 352 -0.04 6.13 -12.58
C THR A 352 -1.24 5.97 -13.50
N GLY A 353 -2.24 6.83 -13.32
CA GLY A 353 -3.41 6.90 -14.19
C GLY A 353 -3.06 7.38 -15.61
N GLN A 354 -4.06 7.38 -16.50
CA GLN A 354 -3.89 7.92 -17.85
C GLN A 354 -3.70 9.45 -17.81
N LYS A 355 -2.60 9.94 -18.38
CA LYS A 355 -2.27 11.37 -18.45
C LYS A 355 -2.36 11.89 -19.88
N GLU A 356 -3.39 12.68 -20.15
CA GLU A 356 -3.55 13.36 -21.44
C GLU A 356 -2.42 14.38 -21.67
N GLY A 357 -1.88 14.39 -22.90
CA GLY A 357 -0.80 15.29 -23.31
C GLY A 357 0.59 14.95 -22.78
N SER A 358 0.71 13.97 -21.88
CA SER A 358 2.01 13.46 -21.40
C SER A 358 1.95 11.95 -21.22
N PRO A 359 1.79 11.18 -22.30
CA PRO A 359 1.64 9.73 -22.28
C PRO A 359 2.83 8.99 -21.65
N GLU A 360 4.01 9.61 -21.60
CA GLU A 360 5.19 9.08 -20.91
C GLU A 360 4.95 8.84 -19.41
N TRP A 361 3.94 9.51 -18.83
CA TRP A 361 3.51 9.38 -17.44
C TRP A 361 2.38 8.37 -17.22
N SER A 362 1.84 7.76 -18.27
CA SER A 362 0.66 6.89 -18.18
C SER A 362 1.00 5.43 -17.90
N GLY A 363 0.33 4.81 -16.93
CA GLY A 363 0.43 3.39 -16.63
C GLY A 363 1.83 2.93 -16.18
N ILE A 364 2.53 3.78 -15.42
CA ILE A 364 3.83 3.48 -14.80
C ILE A 364 3.55 2.73 -13.50
N LYS A 365 4.02 1.48 -13.40
CA LYS A 365 3.99 0.72 -12.15
C LYS A 365 5.12 1.20 -11.25
N LEU A 366 4.79 1.65 -10.06
CA LEU A 366 5.77 2.08 -9.06
C LEU A 366 6.35 0.88 -8.29
N GLN A 367 7.46 1.11 -7.59
CA GLN A 367 8.02 0.13 -6.66
C GLN A 367 7.00 -0.22 -5.58
N ASP A 368 6.89 -1.51 -5.27
CA ASP A 368 5.98 -1.96 -4.23
C ASP A 368 6.45 -1.52 -2.85
N VAL A 369 5.46 -1.31 -1.98
CA VAL A 369 5.70 -1.06 -0.56
C VAL A 369 5.27 -2.28 0.23
N PHE A 370 6.17 -2.75 1.10
CA PHE A 370 5.95 -3.87 1.99
C PHE A 370 5.61 -3.36 3.39
N VAL A 371 4.40 -3.67 3.87
CA VAL A 371 3.93 -3.27 5.19
C VAL A 371 4.03 -4.46 6.13
N HIS A 372 4.92 -4.37 7.12
CA HIS A 372 5.06 -5.38 8.16
C HIS A 372 4.24 -4.99 9.38
N ILE A 373 3.42 -5.92 9.86
CA ILE A 373 2.67 -5.75 11.10
C ILE A 373 3.40 -6.49 12.21
N SER A 374 3.77 -5.76 13.25
CA SER A 374 4.39 -6.33 14.44
C SER A 374 3.45 -6.29 15.63
N ASN A 375 3.44 -7.38 16.41
CA ASN A 375 2.88 -7.38 17.75
C ASN A 375 3.85 -6.63 18.69
N SER A 376 3.27 -6.05 19.75
CA SER A 376 4.05 -5.55 20.89
C SER A 376 4.18 -6.73 21.86
N PRO A 377 5.28 -6.90 22.63
CA PRO A 377 5.38 -8.01 23.59
C PRO A 377 4.16 -8.05 24.53
N ASP A 378 3.40 -9.16 24.45
CA ASP A 378 1.98 -9.18 24.80
C ASP A 378 1.73 -9.45 26.30
N ILE A 379 1.73 -8.40 27.14
CA ILE A 379 1.38 -8.48 28.59
C ILE A 379 -0.07 -8.97 28.83
N TRP A 380 -0.95 -8.83 27.83
CA TRP A 380 -2.38 -9.14 27.89
C TRP A 380 -2.73 -10.61 27.55
N GLN A 381 -1.87 -11.34 26.83
CA GLN A 381 -2.18 -12.70 26.39
C GLN A 381 -2.30 -13.67 27.57
N GLY A 382 -3.40 -14.43 27.60
CA GLY A 382 -3.68 -15.38 28.67
C GLY A 382 -4.08 -14.75 30.01
N ARG A 383 -4.17 -13.42 30.10
CA ARG A 383 -4.72 -12.73 31.27
C ARG A 383 -6.24 -12.81 31.28
N GLU A 384 -6.83 -12.83 32.47
CA GLU A 384 -8.27 -12.75 32.67
C GLU A 384 -8.58 -12.04 33.98
N CYS A 385 -9.67 -11.27 33.98
CA CYS A 385 -10.30 -10.77 35.17
C CYS A 385 -11.59 -11.56 35.41
N TYR A 386 -11.95 -11.81 36.67
CA TYR A 386 -13.21 -12.47 36.96
C TYR A 386 -13.88 -12.01 38.26
N ALA A 387 -15.19 -12.23 38.33
CA ALA A 387 -16.02 -12.19 39.52
C ALA A 387 -16.80 -13.51 39.60
N LEU A 388 -16.43 -14.37 40.55
CA LEU A 388 -16.98 -15.74 40.64
C LEU A 388 -17.78 -15.93 41.92
N ASN A 389 -19.07 -16.28 41.76
CA ASN A 389 -20.01 -16.55 42.84
C ASN A 389 -19.89 -15.54 43.99
N ASP A 390 -19.57 -16.01 45.20
CA ASP A 390 -19.35 -15.24 46.40
C ASP A 390 -18.13 -14.32 46.26
N PRO A 391 -18.22 -13.15 45.61
CA PRO A 391 -17.43 -12.84 44.44
C PRO A 391 -15.97 -12.80 44.80
N HIS A 392 -15.32 -13.92 44.51
CA HIS A 392 -13.88 -14.01 44.43
C HIS A 392 -13.48 -13.22 43.19
N MET A 393 -12.74 -12.15 43.43
CA MET A 393 -12.29 -11.25 42.39
C MET A 393 -10.86 -11.55 42.03
N GLN A 394 -10.55 -11.46 40.74
CA GLN A 394 -9.17 -11.39 40.26
C GLN A 394 -9.06 -10.26 39.23
N THR A 395 -8.05 -9.41 39.40
CA THR A 395 -7.69 -8.37 38.42
C THR A 395 -6.96 -8.96 37.22
N PHE A 396 -6.80 -8.20 36.14
CA PHE A 396 -6.07 -8.70 34.97
C PHE A 396 -4.61 -9.05 35.27
N ASP A 397 -3.95 -8.27 36.13
CA ASP A 397 -2.55 -8.50 36.51
C ASP A 397 -2.38 -9.65 37.51
N GLY A 398 -3.50 -10.19 38.03
CA GLY A 398 -3.56 -11.44 38.82
C GLY A 398 -3.78 -11.24 40.32
N LYS A 399 -4.09 -10.02 40.78
CA LYS A 399 -4.35 -9.73 42.19
C LYS A 399 -5.71 -10.28 42.60
N ARG A 400 -5.71 -11.17 43.58
CA ARG A 400 -6.94 -11.75 44.16
C ARG A 400 -7.43 -10.93 45.35
N TYR A 401 -8.74 -10.73 45.42
CA TYR A 401 -9.38 -10.04 46.54
C TYR A 401 -10.88 -10.37 46.60
N GLU A 402 -11.56 -9.86 47.63
CA GLU A 402 -12.97 -10.17 47.90
C GLU A 402 -13.86 -8.94 47.72
N ASN A 403 -15.06 -9.14 47.16
CA ASN A 403 -16.12 -8.12 47.13
C ASN A 403 -17.43 -8.58 47.79
N GLN A 404 -17.39 -8.73 49.12
CA GLN A 404 -18.51 -9.17 49.94
C GLN A 404 -19.58 -8.10 50.21
N ASN A 405 -19.82 -7.21 49.25
CA ASN A 405 -20.72 -6.08 49.41
C ASN A 405 -21.97 -6.25 48.55
N LYS A 406 -23.12 -5.93 49.15
CA LYS A 406 -24.36 -5.71 48.39
C LYS A 406 -24.23 -4.46 47.54
N GLY A 407 -24.44 -4.57 46.24
CA GLY A 407 -24.43 -3.37 45.40
C GLY A 407 -24.38 -3.63 43.91
N ARG A 408 -24.09 -2.56 43.19
CA ARG A 408 -23.71 -2.60 41.77
C ARG A 408 -22.30 -2.07 41.67
N PHE A 409 -21.52 -2.60 40.75
CA PHE A 409 -20.13 -2.23 40.60
C PHE A 409 -19.75 -2.17 39.13
N VAL A 410 -18.80 -1.29 38.81
CA VAL A 410 -18.11 -1.31 37.52
C VAL A 410 -17.04 -2.41 37.60
N LEU A 411 -17.31 -3.55 36.95
CA LEU A 411 -16.36 -4.65 36.87
C LEU A 411 -15.17 -4.27 35.98
N TYR A 412 -15.44 -3.80 34.77
CA TYR A 412 -14.44 -3.38 33.80
C TYR A 412 -14.77 -1.99 33.27
N TRP A 413 -13.75 -1.14 33.13
CA TRP A 413 -13.83 0.17 32.52
C TRP A 413 -12.68 0.38 31.54
N GLY A 414 -13.00 0.54 30.26
CA GLY A 414 -12.03 0.92 29.22
C GLY A 414 -11.77 2.43 29.25
N LYS A 415 -10.52 2.83 29.47
CA LYS A 415 -10.05 4.23 29.57
C LYS A 415 -9.91 4.94 28.22
N ARG A 416 -10.40 4.36 27.12
CA ARG A 416 -10.26 4.96 25.79
C ARG A 416 -11.10 6.25 25.70
N LYS A 417 -10.42 7.39 25.53
CA LYS A 417 -11.07 8.70 25.36
C LYS A 417 -12.05 8.65 24.17
N GLY A 418 -13.28 9.13 24.37
CA GLY A 418 -14.30 9.20 23.33
C GLY A 418 -14.97 7.86 22.96
N PHE A 419 -14.57 6.75 23.59
CA PHE A 419 -15.16 5.43 23.32
C PHE A 419 -15.47 4.68 24.64
N PRO A 420 -16.69 4.84 25.19
CA PRO A 420 -17.03 4.24 26.46
C PRO A 420 -17.25 2.74 26.29
N MET A 421 -16.40 1.94 26.93
CA MET A 421 -16.61 0.51 27.13
C MET A 421 -16.65 0.21 28.62
N GLU A 422 -17.68 -0.48 29.08
CA GLU A 422 -17.78 -0.87 30.48
C GLU A 422 -18.57 -2.16 30.67
N VAL A 423 -18.21 -2.91 31.72
CA VAL A 423 -18.97 -4.06 32.23
C VAL A 423 -19.38 -3.72 33.65
N GLN A 424 -20.67 -3.81 33.95
CA GLN A 424 -21.22 -3.58 35.28
C GLN A 424 -21.85 -4.87 35.81
N ILE A 425 -21.74 -5.10 37.11
CA ILE A 425 -22.33 -6.26 37.80
C ILE A 425 -23.25 -5.81 38.94
N GLU A 426 -24.29 -6.59 39.25
CA GLU A 426 -25.14 -6.44 40.44
C GLU A 426 -25.06 -7.70 41.29
N THR A 427 -24.93 -7.51 42.61
CA THR A 427 -24.82 -8.60 43.59
C THR A 427 -26.09 -8.75 44.44
N THR A 428 -26.41 -9.99 44.82
CA THR A 428 -27.51 -10.38 45.72
C THR A 428 -27.01 -11.34 46.78
N ALA A 429 -27.74 -11.60 47.87
CA ALA A 429 -27.34 -12.68 48.79
C ALA A 429 -27.28 -14.03 48.04
N CYS A 430 -26.22 -14.81 48.26
CA CYS A 430 -25.98 -16.10 47.58
C CYS A 430 -26.98 -17.19 47.98
N SER A 431 -27.65 -17.07 49.13
CA SER A 431 -28.57 -18.07 49.67
C SER A 431 -29.99 -17.56 49.75
N SER A 432 -30.95 -18.44 49.41
CA SER A 432 -32.39 -18.20 49.61
C SER A 432 -32.83 -18.40 51.07
N ASN A 433 -32.01 -19.07 51.89
CA ASN A 433 -32.28 -19.32 53.30
C ASN A 433 -31.93 -18.09 54.15
N ARG A 434 -32.95 -17.47 54.75
CA ARG A 434 -32.82 -16.32 55.66
C ARG A 434 -32.36 -16.75 57.07
N GLY A 435 -31.18 -17.35 57.18
CA GLY A 435 -30.54 -17.66 58.47
C GLY A 435 -29.73 -16.48 59.03
N PHE A 436 -29.62 -16.42 60.36
CA PHE A 436 -29.07 -15.33 61.21
C PHE A 436 -27.57 -14.95 61.03
N HIS A 437 -26.90 -15.38 59.96
CA HIS A 437 -25.48 -15.05 59.68
C HIS A 437 -25.37 -14.07 58.50
N PRO A 438 -24.33 -13.20 58.47
CA PRO A 438 -24.06 -12.34 57.32
C PRO A 438 -23.90 -13.22 56.08
N GLN A 439 -24.81 -13.05 55.13
CA GLN A 439 -24.86 -13.90 53.94
C GLN A 439 -23.80 -13.43 52.94
N PRO A 440 -23.06 -14.35 52.32
CA PRO A 440 -22.22 -14.03 51.17
C PRO A 440 -23.06 -13.42 50.04
N TYR A 441 -22.44 -12.59 49.22
CA TYR A 441 -23.12 -11.94 48.10
C TYR A 441 -22.69 -12.59 46.81
N CYS A 442 -23.57 -12.84 45.84
CA CYS A 442 -23.23 -13.45 44.56
C CYS A 442 -23.65 -12.52 43.42
N VAL A 443 -22.91 -12.53 42.32
CA VAL A 443 -23.29 -11.81 41.10
C VAL A 443 -24.57 -12.43 40.52
N CYS A 444 -25.57 -11.60 40.24
CA CYS A 444 -26.86 -12.03 39.68
C CYS A 444 -27.28 -11.27 38.42
N ALA A 445 -26.61 -10.17 38.10
CA ALA A 445 -26.77 -9.50 36.82
C ALA A 445 -25.44 -8.97 36.29
N VAL A 446 -25.31 -8.94 34.97
CA VAL A 446 -24.23 -8.29 34.22
C VAL A 446 -24.82 -7.42 33.12
N ALA A 447 -24.29 -6.20 32.98
CA ALA A 447 -24.61 -5.26 31.90
C ALA A 447 -23.32 -4.88 31.18
N VAL A 448 -23.29 -5.07 29.86
CA VAL A 448 -22.14 -4.82 29.00
C VAL A 448 -22.49 -3.67 28.06
N ARG A 449 -21.62 -2.66 27.96
CA ARG A 449 -21.85 -1.47 27.13
C ARG A 449 -20.66 -1.13 26.26
N ALA A 450 -20.91 -0.86 24.97
CA ALA A 450 -19.98 -0.20 24.06
C ALA A 450 -20.71 0.96 23.37
N GLY A 451 -20.22 2.20 23.53
CA GLY A 451 -20.89 3.38 23.00
C GLY A 451 -22.30 3.54 23.59
N ALA A 452 -23.30 3.56 22.71
CA ALA A 452 -24.73 3.59 23.02
C ALA A 452 -25.41 2.20 23.00
N ASP A 453 -24.66 1.12 22.78
CA ASP A 453 -25.17 -0.25 22.84
C ASP A 453 -25.05 -0.81 24.24
N VAL A 454 -26.10 -1.50 24.71
CA VAL A 454 -26.17 -2.08 26.04
C VAL A 454 -26.81 -3.46 25.98
N PHE A 455 -26.07 -4.50 26.36
CA PHE A 455 -26.56 -5.87 26.51
C PHE A 455 -26.63 -6.26 27.99
N VAL A 456 -27.74 -6.87 28.41
CA VAL A 456 -27.97 -7.19 29.83
C VAL A 456 -28.40 -8.64 30.00
N ILE A 457 -27.78 -9.30 30.99
CA ILE A 457 -28.21 -10.56 31.58
C ILE A 457 -28.56 -10.24 33.05
N ASP A 458 -29.84 -10.20 33.38
CA ASP A 458 -30.35 -9.97 34.74
C ASP A 458 -31.18 -11.18 35.16
N ARG A 459 -30.70 -11.89 36.18
CA ARG A 459 -31.38 -13.05 36.79
C ARG A 459 -31.54 -12.85 38.31
N CYS A 460 -31.42 -11.62 38.80
CA CYS A 460 -31.48 -11.33 40.22
C CYS A 460 -32.84 -11.75 40.83
N PRO A 461 -32.85 -12.17 42.12
CA PRO A 461 -34.08 -12.53 42.81
C PRO A 461 -35.13 -11.42 42.76
N HIS A 462 -36.41 -11.82 42.69
CA HIS A 462 -37.56 -10.91 42.65
C HIS A 462 -37.61 -9.97 41.42
N LYS A 463 -36.80 -10.23 40.39
CA LYS A 463 -36.88 -9.57 39.08
C LYS A 463 -37.20 -10.59 37.99
N PRO A 464 -37.87 -10.18 36.89
CA PRO A 464 -37.99 -11.03 35.72
C PRO A 464 -36.62 -11.28 35.09
N ILE A 465 -36.40 -12.49 34.60
CA ILE A 465 -35.16 -12.82 33.87
C ILE A 465 -35.12 -12.01 32.57
N ARG A 466 -34.02 -11.28 32.35
CA ARG A 466 -33.78 -10.49 31.12
C ARG A 466 -32.45 -10.89 30.52
N ILE A 467 -32.45 -11.44 29.31
CA ILE A 467 -31.25 -11.71 28.52
C ILE A 467 -31.49 -11.08 27.15
N LYS A 468 -31.13 -9.80 27.00
CA LYS A 468 -31.44 -9.01 25.81
C LYS A 468 -30.59 -7.76 25.67
N TYR A 469 -30.57 -7.21 24.46
CA TYR A 469 -30.16 -5.82 24.25
C TYR A 469 -31.20 -4.88 24.89
N MET A 470 -30.74 -4.03 25.79
CA MET A 470 -31.52 -2.91 26.33
C MET A 470 -31.41 -1.70 25.40
N SER A 471 -30.27 -1.53 24.73
CA SER A 471 -30.05 -0.54 23.67
C SER A 471 -29.21 -1.16 22.56
N CYS A 472 -29.58 -0.89 21.32
CA CYS A 472 -28.79 -1.20 20.13
C CYS A 472 -29.01 -0.09 19.12
N ARG A 473 -28.07 0.86 19.08
CA ARG A 473 -28.10 2.02 18.20
C ARG A 473 -26.92 2.05 17.24
N GLU A 474 -25.85 1.32 17.56
CA GLU A 474 -24.58 1.34 16.83
C GLU A 474 -24.14 -0.06 16.39
N ASN A 475 -24.78 -1.13 16.89
CA ASN A 475 -24.47 -2.53 16.57
C ASN A 475 -22.99 -2.91 16.83
N LEU A 476 -22.44 -2.39 17.93
CA LEU A 476 -21.05 -2.53 18.36
C LEU A 476 -20.81 -3.82 19.16
N LEU A 477 -21.77 -4.25 19.97
CA LEU A 477 -21.62 -5.46 20.77
C LEU A 477 -22.07 -6.70 19.99
N ASP A 478 -21.25 -7.76 19.99
CA ASP A 478 -21.63 -9.06 19.44
C ASP A 478 -21.90 -10.07 20.57
N ALA A 479 -23.17 -10.19 20.98
CA ALA A 479 -23.61 -11.16 21.96
C ALA A 479 -23.92 -12.52 21.31
N ARG A 480 -23.16 -13.54 21.70
CA ARG A 480 -23.27 -14.92 21.22
C ARG A 480 -23.73 -15.84 22.33
N LYS A 481 -24.79 -16.62 22.07
CA LYS A 481 -25.21 -17.73 22.91
C LYS A 481 -24.44 -18.98 22.48
N LEU A 482 -23.59 -19.50 23.37
CA LEU A 482 -22.81 -20.71 23.10
C LEU A 482 -23.66 -21.97 23.36
N ASP A 483 -24.37 -21.96 24.50
CA ASP A 483 -25.33 -22.95 24.96
C ASP A 483 -26.34 -22.28 25.92
N GLU A 484 -27.18 -23.06 26.61
CA GLU A 484 -28.20 -22.53 27.53
C GLU A 484 -27.65 -21.82 28.77
N LYS A 485 -26.41 -22.12 29.16
CA LYS A 485 -25.74 -21.54 30.33
C LYS A 485 -24.66 -20.54 29.98
N ASN A 486 -24.09 -20.57 28.77
CA ASN A 486 -22.89 -19.82 28.43
C ASN A 486 -23.13 -18.78 27.34
N TYR A 487 -22.75 -17.54 27.66
CA TYR A 487 -22.80 -16.40 26.76
C TYR A 487 -21.41 -15.79 26.59
N ARG A 488 -21.09 -15.36 25.37
CA ARG A 488 -19.92 -14.53 25.09
C ARG A 488 -20.35 -13.23 24.44
N ILE A 489 -19.94 -12.11 25.01
CA ILE A 489 -20.24 -10.77 24.51
C ILE A 489 -18.92 -10.13 24.10
N TYR A 490 -18.73 -9.92 22.80
CA TYR A 490 -17.51 -9.34 22.25
C TYR A 490 -17.67 -7.83 22.12
N PHE A 491 -16.66 -7.11 22.59
CA PHE A 491 -16.50 -5.69 22.31
C PHE A 491 -15.86 -5.48 20.94
N PRO A 492 -16.04 -4.30 20.32
CA PRO A 492 -15.35 -3.92 19.11
C PRO A 492 -13.83 -3.96 19.26
N SER A 493 -13.32 -3.85 20.48
CA SER A 493 -11.90 -3.90 20.85
C SER A 493 -11.29 -5.30 20.85
N GLY A 494 -12.09 -6.36 20.73
CA GLY A 494 -11.63 -7.75 20.87
C GLY A 494 -11.70 -8.27 22.31
N THR A 495 -11.80 -7.37 23.30
CA THR A 495 -12.15 -7.71 24.68
C THR A 495 -13.45 -8.49 24.64
N TYR A 496 -13.59 -9.53 25.45
CA TYR A 496 -14.87 -10.23 25.53
C TYR A 496 -15.23 -10.64 26.94
N VAL A 497 -16.53 -10.63 27.20
CA VAL A 497 -17.12 -11.07 28.46
C VAL A 497 -17.64 -12.48 28.27
N HIS A 498 -17.23 -13.40 29.12
CA HIS A 498 -17.85 -14.71 29.25
C HIS A 498 -18.73 -14.73 30.49
N ALA A 499 -20.03 -14.88 30.29
CA ALA A 499 -21.01 -14.99 31.36
C ALA A 499 -21.53 -16.44 31.41
N SER A 500 -21.27 -17.12 32.52
CA SER A 500 -21.75 -18.47 32.79
C SER A 500 -22.86 -18.43 33.83
N LEU A 501 -24.04 -18.92 33.43
CA LEU A 501 -25.26 -18.92 34.22
C LEU A 501 -25.26 -20.13 35.16
N GLU A 502 -25.26 -19.87 36.46
CA GLU A 502 -25.22 -20.89 37.50
C GLU A 502 -26.45 -20.79 38.43
N ASP A 503 -26.64 -21.84 39.22
CA ASP A 503 -27.60 -21.88 40.32
C ASP A 503 -26.85 -22.30 41.60
N TYR A 504 -26.61 -21.33 42.48
CA TYR A 504 -25.84 -21.52 43.72
C TYR A 504 -26.78 -21.44 44.93
N THR A 505 -26.89 -22.53 45.70
CA THR A 505 -27.74 -22.62 46.91
C THR A 505 -29.18 -22.10 46.71
N GLY A 506 -29.79 -22.42 45.55
CA GLY A 506 -31.15 -22.01 45.20
C GLY A 506 -31.29 -20.56 44.71
N VAL A 507 -30.19 -19.84 44.50
CA VAL A 507 -30.14 -18.50 43.91
C VAL A 507 -29.50 -18.58 42.53
N ARG A 508 -30.10 -17.89 41.56
CA ARG A 508 -29.57 -17.78 40.19
C ARG A 508 -28.38 -16.83 40.19
N THR A 509 -27.20 -17.34 39.92
CA THR A 509 -25.95 -16.58 39.91
C THR A 509 -25.32 -16.54 38.52
N ILE A 510 -24.31 -15.69 38.36
CA ILE A 510 -23.56 -15.54 37.12
C ILE A 510 -22.07 -15.46 37.46
N ASN A 511 -21.27 -16.37 36.91
CA ASN A 511 -19.83 -16.21 36.88
C ASN A 511 -19.46 -15.34 35.69
N VAL A 512 -18.71 -14.27 35.93
CA VAL A 512 -18.34 -13.30 34.89
C VAL A 512 -16.83 -13.28 34.75
N HIS A 513 -16.34 -13.68 33.58
CA HIS A 513 -14.95 -13.47 33.17
C HIS A 513 -14.88 -12.37 32.12
N VAL A 514 -13.87 -11.52 32.21
CA VAL A 514 -13.50 -10.54 31.21
C VAL A 514 -12.11 -10.93 30.70
N TYR A 515 -12.02 -11.16 29.40
CA TYR A 515 -10.77 -11.45 28.72
C TYR A 515 -10.34 -10.17 27.99
N PRO A 516 -9.17 -9.58 28.37
CA PRO A 516 -8.70 -8.36 27.78
C PRO A 516 -8.21 -8.62 26.35
N SER A 517 -8.19 -7.57 25.53
CA SER A 517 -7.46 -7.55 24.28
C SER A 517 -6.24 -6.64 24.38
N LYS A 518 -5.46 -6.56 23.30
CA LYS A 518 -4.35 -5.61 23.20
C LYS A 518 -4.76 -4.16 23.50
N SER A 519 -5.99 -3.75 23.18
CA SER A 519 -6.41 -2.35 23.38
C SER A 519 -6.54 -1.97 24.86
N ASP A 520 -6.61 -2.96 25.74
CA ASP A 520 -6.77 -2.79 27.18
C ASP A 520 -5.44 -2.51 27.91
N HIS A 521 -4.28 -2.73 27.26
CA HIS A 521 -2.97 -2.47 27.87
C HIS A 521 -2.86 -1.02 28.34
N ASP A 522 -2.56 -0.82 29.63
CA ASP A 522 -2.51 0.47 30.34
C ASP A 522 -3.81 1.30 30.25
N ARG A 523 -4.90 0.69 29.80
CA ARG A 523 -6.16 1.37 29.47
C ARG A 523 -7.38 0.73 30.14
N THR A 524 -7.16 0.06 31.26
CA THR A 524 -8.21 -0.55 32.08
C THR A 524 -8.36 0.12 33.45
N GLY A 525 -9.55 -0.04 34.00
CA GLY A 525 -9.90 0.24 35.39
C GLY A 525 -11.18 -0.50 35.75
N GLY A 526 -11.83 -0.08 36.84
CA GLY A 526 -12.91 -0.87 37.45
C GLY A 526 -12.34 -1.92 38.39
N LEU A 527 -13.20 -2.80 38.90
CA LEU A 527 -12.80 -3.90 39.77
C LEU A 527 -11.78 -4.86 39.14
N CYS A 528 -11.66 -4.90 37.82
CA CYS A 528 -10.63 -5.66 37.10
C CYS A 528 -9.22 -5.06 37.19
N GLY A 529 -9.05 -3.89 37.79
CA GLY A 529 -7.74 -3.25 37.99
C GLY A 529 -7.09 -2.74 36.72
N THR A 530 -5.76 -2.59 36.77
CA THR A 530 -4.92 -2.21 35.63
C THR A 530 -4.56 -3.45 34.82
N LEU A 531 -3.97 -3.23 33.65
CA LEU A 531 -3.42 -4.29 32.82
C LEU A 531 -2.05 -3.81 32.34
N ASN A 532 -1.04 -3.98 33.18
CA ASN A 532 0.34 -3.57 32.92
C ASN A 532 1.38 -4.53 33.52
N GLY A 533 0.92 -5.66 34.06
CA GLY A 533 1.74 -6.69 34.70
C GLY A 533 2.10 -6.39 36.17
N ASN A 534 1.67 -5.26 36.72
CA ASN A 534 1.94 -4.87 38.10
C ASN A 534 0.68 -5.05 38.96
N THR A 535 0.79 -5.81 40.04
CA THR A 535 -0.35 -6.05 40.95
C THR A 535 -0.43 -5.00 42.08
N ALA A 536 0.62 -4.18 42.25
CA ALA A 536 0.66 -3.19 43.30
C ALA A 536 -0.26 -1.99 43.03
N ASP A 537 -0.46 -1.66 41.75
CA ASP A 537 -1.25 -0.54 41.22
C ASP A 537 -2.63 -0.94 40.68
N ASP A 538 -3.05 -2.18 40.89
CA ASP A 538 -4.38 -2.61 40.46
C ASP A 538 -5.55 -1.86 41.13
N PHE A 539 -5.34 -1.31 42.33
CA PHE A 539 -6.38 -0.63 43.07
C PHE A 539 -6.39 0.88 42.79
N MET A 540 -6.56 1.27 41.53
CA MET A 540 -6.58 2.67 41.13
C MET A 540 -7.99 3.23 41.00
N ASP A 541 -8.12 4.53 41.26
CA ASP A 541 -9.30 5.32 40.93
C ASP A 541 -9.31 5.76 39.45
N ARG A 542 -10.30 6.57 39.03
CA ARG A 542 -10.41 7.05 37.63
C ARG A 542 -9.31 8.05 37.25
N ASP A 543 -8.73 8.73 38.24
CA ASP A 543 -7.71 9.78 38.08
C ASP A 543 -6.28 9.21 38.16
N GLY A 544 -6.15 7.92 38.46
CA GLY A 544 -4.85 7.23 38.56
C GLY A 544 -4.23 7.30 39.96
N ASN A 545 -5.01 7.59 41.01
CA ASN A 545 -4.54 7.54 42.38
C ASN A 545 -4.76 6.15 43.01
N LEU A 546 -3.78 5.70 43.78
CA LEU A 546 -3.83 4.41 44.45
C LEU A 546 -4.79 4.43 45.66
N LEU A 547 -5.75 3.52 45.67
CA LEU A 547 -6.71 3.31 46.73
C LEU A 547 -6.20 2.29 47.74
N SER A 548 -6.18 2.67 49.02
CA SER A 548 -5.66 1.84 50.10
C SER A 548 -6.62 0.68 50.44
N GLY A 549 -6.37 -0.48 49.85
CA GLY A 549 -7.02 -1.75 50.18
C GLY A 549 -8.38 -2.01 49.50
N ALA A 550 -8.79 -3.27 49.49
CA ALA A 550 -9.97 -3.75 48.76
C ALA A 550 -11.27 -3.07 49.19
N ARG A 551 -11.43 -2.70 50.47
CA ARG A 551 -12.64 -2.04 50.97
C ARG A 551 -12.89 -0.68 50.29
N LYS A 552 -11.87 0.19 50.25
CA LYS A 552 -11.98 1.51 49.60
C LYS A 552 -12.14 1.35 48.09
N PHE A 553 -11.42 0.40 47.50
CA PHE A 553 -11.52 0.07 46.09
C PHE A 553 -12.94 -0.35 45.67
N ASN A 554 -13.55 -1.30 46.40
CA ASN A 554 -14.93 -1.75 46.19
C ASN A 554 -15.94 -0.61 46.35
N GLN A 555 -15.75 0.25 47.36
CA GLN A 555 -16.63 1.40 47.59
C GLN A 555 -16.52 2.43 46.46
N TYR A 556 -15.32 2.73 45.98
CA TYR A 556 -15.11 3.71 44.91
C TYR A 556 -15.76 3.29 43.59
N TRP A 557 -15.63 2.02 43.22
CA TRP A 557 -16.22 1.48 41.99
C TRP A 557 -17.68 1.05 42.14
N SER A 558 -18.33 1.39 43.26
CA SER A 558 -19.75 1.12 43.48
C SER A 558 -20.64 2.10 42.71
N LEU A 559 -21.79 1.61 42.27
CA LEU A 559 -22.77 2.36 41.47
C LEU A 559 -24.07 2.52 42.25
N ARG A 560 -24.70 3.69 42.09
CA ARG A 560 -26.07 3.93 42.52
C ARG A 560 -27.04 3.13 41.66
N LYS A 561 -28.26 2.91 42.17
CA LYS A 561 -29.30 2.14 41.46
C LYS A 561 -29.61 2.67 40.06
N VAL A 562 -29.59 3.99 39.88
CA VAL A 562 -29.90 4.68 38.62
C VAL A 562 -28.72 4.69 37.63
N GLU A 563 -27.50 4.43 38.10
CA GLU A 563 -26.29 4.40 37.27
C GLU A 563 -26.07 3.02 36.64
N PHE A 564 -26.68 1.97 37.21
CA PHE A 564 -26.61 0.63 36.63
C PHE A 564 -27.41 0.54 35.34
N LEU A 565 -26.72 0.18 34.27
CA LEU A 565 -27.25 0.13 32.90
C LEU A 565 -28.50 -0.75 32.76
N GLY A 566 -28.61 -1.84 33.52
CA GLY A 566 -29.79 -2.71 33.52
C GLY A 566 -31.06 -2.10 34.14
N ASN A 567 -30.95 -0.95 34.81
CA ASN A 567 -32.07 -0.22 35.43
C ASN A 567 -32.43 1.08 34.69
N MET A 568 -31.68 1.45 33.64
CA MET A 568 -31.94 2.67 32.89
C MET A 568 -33.24 2.59 32.08
N LYS A 569 -33.95 3.71 32.00
CA LYS A 569 -35.10 3.89 31.10
C LYS A 569 -34.65 4.14 29.66
N GLU A 570 -35.57 4.01 28.72
CA GLU A 570 -35.29 4.18 27.29
C GLU A 570 -34.72 5.57 26.96
N GLU A 571 -35.20 6.63 27.61
CA GLU A 571 -34.69 8.00 27.41
C GLU A 571 -33.23 8.12 27.87
N GLN A 572 -32.88 7.46 28.98
CA GLN A 572 -31.52 7.46 29.52
C GLN A 572 -30.57 6.65 28.62
N LEU A 573 -31.02 5.51 28.10
CA LEU A 573 -30.29 4.70 27.13
C LEU A 573 -30.08 5.46 25.81
N ASN A 574 -31.08 6.23 25.37
CA ASN A 574 -31.00 7.08 24.18
C ASN A 574 -30.08 8.29 24.36
N ALA A 575 -29.83 8.72 25.59
CA ALA A 575 -28.89 9.79 25.91
C ALA A 575 -27.44 9.32 26.04
N LEU A 576 -27.16 8.00 25.97
CA LEU A 576 -25.80 7.49 26.05
C LEU A 576 -24.93 8.04 24.90
N PRO A 577 -23.69 8.48 25.19
CA PRO A 577 -22.78 8.97 24.17
C PRO A 577 -22.49 7.88 23.14
N ARG A 578 -22.75 8.24 21.88
CA ARG A 578 -22.39 7.44 20.71
C ARG A 578 -20.89 7.51 20.47
N TRP A 579 -20.38 6.48 19.81
CA TRP A 579 -19.02 6.47 19.33
C TRP A 579 -18.82 7.54 18.26
N LYS A 580 -17.98 8.53 18.56
CA LYS A 580 -17.55 9.55 17.58
C LYS A 580 -16.23 9.12 16.95
N HIS A 581 -16.28 8.30 15.90
CA HIS A 581 -15.17 8.21 14.96
C HIS A 581 -15.74 8.26 13.54
N ASP A 582 -15.57 9.43 12.92
CA ASP A 582 -15.87 9.68 11.50
C ASP A 582 -14.67 9.31 10.60
N GLU A 583 -13.71 8.53 11.09
CA GLU A 583 -12.59 8.05 10.28
C GLU A 583 -13.01 6.81 9.51
N PHE A 584 -13.55 7.06 8.32
CA PHE A 584 -13.88 6.02 7.37
C PHE A 584 -12.61 5.64 6.60
N TYR A 585 -12.27 4.36 6.64
CA TYR A 585 -11.16 3.77 5.89
C TYR A 585 -11.73 2.90 4.76
N CYS A 586 -11.09 2.98 3.58
CA CYS A 586 -11.49 2.23 2.40
C CYS A 586 -10.41 1.21 2.00
N THR A 587 -10.87 0.12 1.38
CA THR A 587 -10.02 -0.77 0.58
C THR A 587 -10.04 -0.35 -0.90
N CYS A 588 -8.96 -0.61 -1.63
CA CYS A 588 -8.76 -0.13 -3.00
C CYS A 588 -8.67 -1.32 -3.96
N SER A 589 -9.68 -1.52 -4.81
CA SER A 589 -9.76 -2.70 -5.69
C SER A 589 -8.72 -2.69 -6.82
N HIS A 590 -8.39 -3.87 -7.36
CA HIS A 590 -7.33 -4.09 -8.35
C HIS A 590 -7.82 -4.02 -9.82
N GLU A 591 -9.04 -3.55 -10.12
CA GLU A 591 -9.53 -3.62 -11.50
C GLU A 591 -8.84 -2.60 -12.42
N GLN A 592 -7.89 -3.09 -13.22
CA GLN A 592 -7.20 -2.33 -14.27
C GLN A 592 -8.17 -2.05 -15.42
N VAL A 593 -8.43 -0.77 -15.68
CA VAL A 593 -9.20 -0.35 -16.86
C VAL A 593 -8.33 -0.51 -18.11
N PHE A 594 -8.67 -1.49 -18.95
CA PHE A 594 -8.22 -1.55 -20.34
C PHE A 594 -9.39 -1.19 -21.26
N GLY A 595 -9.29 -0.04 -21.95
CA GLY A 595 -10.19 0.35 -23.03
C GLY A 595 -10.94 1.67 -22.81
N ASN A 596 -11.41 2.28 -23.90
CA ASN A 596 -12.06 3.59 -23.97
C ASN A 596 -13.47 3.66 -23.31
N LYS A 597 -13.85 2.69 -22.47
CA LYS A 597 -15.13 2.70 -21.77
C LYS A 597 -14.88 2.66 -20.26
N PRO A 598 -15.24 3.73 -19.52
CA PRO A 598 -15.16 3.72 -18.07
C PRO A 598 -16.30 2.86 -17.51
N GLU A 599 -15.99 1.66 -17.02
CA GLU A 599 -16.85 1.01 -16.03
C GLU A 599 -16.61 1.63 -14.65
N ILE A 600 -17.70 1.84 -13.92
CA ILE A 600 -17.68 2.48 -12.60
C ILE A 600 -17.13 1.46 -11.59
N ILE A 601 -15.85 1.55 -11.27
CA ILE A 601 -15.26 0.77 -10.17
C ILE A 601 -14.46 1.73 -9.32
N GLY A 602 -15.19 2.44 -8.48
CA GLY A 602 -14.64 3.61 -7.82
C GLY A 602 -15.69 4.38 -7.06
N ASN A 603 -16.39 3.70 -6.17
CA ASN A 603 -16.85 4.34 -4.96
C ASN A 603 -16.13 3.61 -3.84
N CYS A 604 -15.59 4.35 -2.86
CA CYS A 604 -15.74 3.92 -1.48
C CYS A 604 -17.26 3.81 -1.21
N SER A 605 -17.95 2.84 -1.82
CA SER A 605 -19.35 2.57 -1.53
C SER A 605 -19.43 2.23 -0.06
N GLU A 606 -20.57 2.46 0.58
CA GLU A 606 -20.73 2.13 2.01
C GLU A 606 -20.34 0.68 2.36
N ASP A 607 -20.22 -0.20 1.36
CA ASP A 607 -19.75 -1.59 1.44
C ASP A 607 -18.22 -1.78 1.46
N SER A 608 -17.44 -0.82 0.95
CA SER A 608 -15.95 -0.82 0.97
C SER A 608 -15.36 0.07 2.07
N ILE A 609 -16.23 0.75 2.80
CA ILE A 609 -15.96 1.35 4.09
C ILE A 609 -15.95 0.20 5.10
N VAL A 610 -14.81 -0.07 5.75
CA VAL A 610 -14.88 -0.85 6.98
C VAL A 610 -15.47 0.06 8.05
N LYS A 611 -16.80 0.05 8.12
CA LYS A 611 -17.50 0.37 9.35
C LYS A 611 -17.02 -0.70 10.32
N CYS A 612 -16.28 -0.33 11.36
CA CYS A 612 -16.03 -1.20 12.51
C CYS A 612 -17.32 -1.63 13.25
N ALA A 613 -18.50 -1.31 12.69
CA ALA A 613 -19.77 -1.98 12.91
C ALA A 613 -20.41 -2.31 11.54
N LYS A 614 -20.59 -3.60 11.23
CA LYS A 614 -21.24 -4.07 10.01
C LYS A 614 -22.70 -3.57 9.92
N GLU A 615 -23.03 -2.85 8.86
CA GLU A 615 -24.38 -2.74 8.27
C GLU A 615 -24.54 -3.87 7.21
N ASP A 616 -25.69 -4.31 6.72
CA ASP A 616 -27.10 -4.22 7.11
C ASP A 616 -27.81 -5.41 6.45
N ASN A 617 -28.81 -6.00 7.11
CA ASN A 617 -29.83 -6.78 6.40
C ASN A 617 -31.20 -6.22 6.81
N PRO A 618 -31.90 -5.48 5.92
CA PRO A 618 -33.13 -4.76 6.25
C PRO A 618 -34.31 -5.64 6.69
N ALA A 619 -34.25 -6.95 6.43
CA ALA A 619 -35.40 -7.85 6.56
C ALA A 619 -35.61 -8.47 7.97
N LEU A 620 -34.83 -8.09 8.98
CA LEU A 620 -34.94 -8.67 10.34
C LEU A 620 -34.80 -7.59 11.41
N ASN A 621 -35.85 -6.77 11.63
CA ASN A 621 -35.74 -5.59 12.49
C ASN A 621 -36.73 -5.51 13.65
N LYS A 622 -36.15 -5.51 14.86
CA LYS A 622 -36.23 -4.33 15.74
C LYS A 622 -34.79 -3.88 16.00
N ASN A 623 -34.32 -2.84 15.29
CA ASN A 623 -32.99 -2.21 15.42
C ASN A 623 -31.76 -3.14 15.35
N LYS A 624 -31.64 -4.04 14.35
CA LYS A 624 -30.40 -4.72 13.89
C LYS A 624 -29.59 -5.63 14.86
N CYS A 625 -29.64 -5.49 16.19
CA CYS A 625 -28.95 -6.41 17.12
C CYS A 625 -29.77 -7.66 17.41
N ARG A 626 -29.15 -8.84 17.30
CA ARG A 626 -29.72 -10.12 17.76
C ARG A 626 -28.68 -10.94 18.50
N ILE A 627 -29.12 -11.70 19.50
CA ILE A 627 -28.27 -12.73 20.11
C ILE A 627 -28.01 -13.80 19.04
N ARG A 628 -26.74 -14.00 18.67
CA ARG A 628 -26.37 -14.98 17.65
C ARG A 628 -26.23 -16.35 18.28
N SER A 629 -26.79 -17.39 17.64
CA SER A 629 -26.47 -18.77 17.99
C SER A 629 -25.13 -19.17 17.36
N LYS A 630 -24.38 -20.11 17.96
CA LYS A 630 -23.11 -20.64 17.40
C LYS A 630 -23.23 -21.10 15.93
N ARG A 631 -24.42 -21.50 15.45
CA ARG A 631 -24.68 -21.86 14.04
C ARG A 631 -24.84 -20.67 13.10
N SER A 632 -25.31 -19.52 13.60
CA SER A 632 -25.56 -18.32 12.79
C SER A 632 -24.29 -17.50 12.50
N ALA A 633 -23.15 -17.89 13.08
CA ALA A 633 -21.87 -17.20 12.96
C ALA A 633 -20.89 -17.85 11.95
N VAL A 634 -21.19 -19.05 11.44
CA VAL A 634 -20.34 -19.78 10.49
C VAL A 634 -20.86 -19.57 9.05
N LYS A 635 -20.71 -18.33 8.51
CA LYS A 635 -20.97 -17.89 7.12
C LYS A 635 -22.35 -18.27 6.47
N PRO A 636 -22.77 -17.55 5.40
CA PRO A 636 -24.12 -17.69 4.85
C PRO A 636 -24.18 -18.91 3.92
N PHE A 637 -24.49 -20.09 4.47
CA PHE A 637 -25.03 -21.14 3.60
C PHE A 637 -26.42 -20.72 3.16
N SER A 638 -26.62 -20.71 1.85
CA SER A 638 -27.79 -20.18 1.16
C SER A 638 -29.09 -20.70 1.78
N TYR A 639 -29.96 -19.76 2.17
CA TYR A 639 -31.35 -20.05 2.51
C TYR A 639 -32.14 -20.25 1.21
N LYS A 640 -31.81 -21.30 0.46
CA LYS A 640 -32.66 -21.86 -0.60
C LYS A 640 -33.14 -23.24 -0.19
N MET A 641 -33.84 -23.29 0.93
CA MET A 641 -34.84 -24.32 1.21
C MET A 641 -35.79 -23.69 2.23
N PHE A 642 -37.10 -23.87 2.04
CA PHE A 642 -38.20 -23.16 2.70
C PHE A 642 -38.55 -21.79 2.09
N GLN A 643 -38.91 -21.78 0.80
CA GLN A 643 -39.98 -20.88 0.36
C GLN A 643 -41.27 -21.33 1.07
N ARG A 644 -41.72 -20.55 2.03
CA ARG A 644 -43.11 -20.61 2.50
C ARG A 644 -43.89 -19.80 1.46
N GLN A 645 -44.80 -20.45 0.72
CA GLN A 645 -45.72 -19.74 -0.17
C GLN A 645 -46.53 -18.74 0.66
N ASP A 646 -46.51 -17.48 0.21
CA ASP A 646 -47.32 -16.41 0.75
C ASP A 646 -48.80 -16.76 0.59
N ILE A 647 -49.48 -17.01 1.70
CA ILE A 647 -50.94 -16.94 1.75
C ILE A 647 -51.26 -15.50 2.12
N GLN A 648 -51.71 -14.72 1.14
CA GLN A 648 -52.33 -13.42 1.39
C GLN A 648 -53.59 -13.63 2.22
N PHE A 649 -53.62 -13.07 3.44
CA PHE A 649 -54.85 -12.86 4.17
C PHE A 649 -55.29 -11.41 3.95
N SER A 650 -56.26 -11.22 3.07
CA SER A 650 -57.09 -10.02 3.03
C SER A 650 -58.07 -10.02 4.21
N GLU A 651 -58.24 -8.84 4.79
CA GLU A 651 -59.34 -8.33 5.62
C GLU A 651 -60.41 -9.33 6.07
N PHE A 652 -60.55 -9.52 7.40
CA PHE A 652 -61.85 -9.69 8.03
C PHE A 652 -61.78 -9.19 9.49
N THR A 653 -62.74 -8.32 9.81
CA THR A 653 -63.08 -7.77 11.13
C THR A 653 -63.70 -8.81 12.07
N ASP A 654 -63.50 -8.58 13.38
CA ASP A 654 -64.18 -9.14 14.56
C ASP A 654 -64.31 -10.66 14.70
N ILE A 655 -63.71 -11.23 15.77
CA ILE A 655 -64.24 -12.34 16.59
C ILE A 655 -63.55 -12.32 17.97
N ASP A 656 -64.35 -12.66 18.98
CA ASP A 656 -64.24 -12.52 20.43
C ASP A 656 -62.99 -13.06 21.16
N GLU A 657 -62.78 -12.51 22.37
CA GLU A 657 -61.87 -12.99 23.41
C GLU A 657 -62.09 -14.48 23.74
N ILE A 658 -61.25 -15.36 23.20
CA ILE A 658 -61.16 -16.74 23.68
C ILE A 658 -60.15 -16.81 24.83
N ASN A 659 -60.72 -16.98 26.02
CA ASN A 659 -60.02 -17.31 27.26
C ASN A 659 -59.39 -18.71 27.16
N ILE A 660 -58.14 -18.81 26.69
CA ILE A 660 -57.44 -20.10 26.62
C ILE A 660 -56.84 -20.44 28.00
N SER A 661 -57.62 -21.15 28.81
CA SER A 661 -57.12 -21.94 29.93
C SER A 661 -56.14 -23.00 29.41
N ARG A 662 -54.83 -22.80 29.62
CA ARG A 662 -53.80 -23.82 29.36
C ARG A 662 -54.02 -25.01 30.30
N LYS A 663 -54.52 -26.13 29.78
CA LYS A 663 -54.46 -27.43 30.47
C LYS A 663 -52.99 -27.76 30.77
N LYS A 664 -52.68 -28.05 32.04
CA LYS A 664 -51.42 -28.65 32.49
C LYS A 664 -51.11 -29.86 31.60
N ARG A 665 -49.96 -29.84 30.92
CA ARG A 665 -49.42 -31.04 30.27
C ARG A 665 -48.75 -31.87 31.36
N GLU A 666 -49.42 -32.92 31.83
CA GLU A 666 -48.76 -33.96 32.60
C GLU A 666 -47.74 -34.64 31.68
N ALA A 667 -46.47 -34.51 32.03
CA ALA A 667 -45.41 -35.28 31.40
C ALA A 667 -45.56 -36.73 31.86
N ALA A 668 -46.02 -37.62 30.98
CA ALA A 668 -46.16 -39.05 31.30
C ALA A 668 -44.82 -39.77 31.61
N VAL A 669 -43.69 -39.06 31.51
CA VAL A 669 -42.34 -39.62 31.69
C VAL A 669 -41.50 -38.71 32.58
N ILE A 670 -41.01 -39.27 33.69
CA ILE A 670 -40.00 -38.63 34.54
C ILE A 670 -38.64 -38.72 33.81
N TRP A 671 -38.11 -37.57 33.40
CA TRP A 671 -36.86 -37.47 32.66
C TRP A 671 -35.67 -37.37 33.61
N THR A 672 -34.86 -38.43 33.70
CA THR A 672 -33.53 -38.41 34.32
C THR A 672 -32.47 -38.02 33.28
N ARG A 673 -31.30 -37.55 33.73
CA ARG A 673 -30.18 -37.19 32.83
C ARG A 673 -29.74 -38.36 31.95
N GLU A 674 -29.81 -39.59 32.46
CA GLU A 674 -29.53 -40.82 31.70
C GLU A 674 -30.59 -41.05 30.62
N LYS A 675 -31.89 -41.01 30.95
CA LYS A 675 -32.97 -41.18 29.97
C LYS A 675 -32.95 -40.11 28.88
N ALA A 676 -32.65 -38.87 29.26
CA ALA A 676 -32.47 -37.76 28.32
C ALA A 676 -31.25 -38.00 27.43
N SER A 677 -30.13 -38.46 28.00
CA SER A 677 -28.92 -38.83 27.27
C SER A 677 -29.17 -39.93 26.25
N ASP A 678 -29.87 -41.00 26.63
CA ASP A 678 -30.16 -42.12 25.73
C ASP A 678 -31.09 -41.70 24.58
N PHE A 679 -32.12 -40.92 24.91
CA PHE A 679 -33.03 -40.36 23.91
C PHE A 679 -32.30 -39.45 22.93
N CYS A 680 -31.53 -38.47 23.44
CA CYS A 680 -30.80 -37.53 22.61
C CYS A 680 -29.70 -38.21 21.80
N ASN A 681 -29.00 -39.19 22.36
CA ASN A 681 -28.03 -40.00 21.64
C ASN A 681 -28.68 -40.69 20.44
N ASN A 682 -29.76 -41.42 20.67
CA ASN A 682 -30.45 -42.17 19.61
C ASN A 682 -31.05 -41.24 18.56
N PHE A 683 -31.75 -40.20 18.99
CA PHE A 683 -32.42 -39.26 18.10
C PHE A 683 -31.43 -38.48 17.22
N ILE A 684 -30.34 -37.97 17.82
CA ILE A 684 -29.38 -37.13 17.09
C ILE A 684 -28.48 -37.98 16.21
N LYS A 685 -27.96 -39.13 16.68
CA LYS A 685 -27.08 -40.01 15.89
C LYS A 685 -27.78 -40.59 14.66
N GLN A 686 -29.10 -40.74 14.71
CA GLN A 686 -29.89 -41.19 13.56
C GLN A 686 -30.13 -40.09 12.52
N SER A 687 -29.96 -38.81 12.88
CA SER A 687 -30.18 -37.69 11.96
C SER A 687 -29.18 -37.67 10.81
N GLN A 688 -29.65 -37.29 9.61
CA GLN A 688 -28.78 -37.11 8.43
C GLN A 688 -27.66 -36.10 8.69
N THR A 689 -27.97 -35.03 9.45
CA THR A 689 -27.02 -33.98 9.80
C THR A 689 -25.86 -34.49 10.66
N TYR A 690 -26.14 -35.34 11.66
CA TYR A 690 -25.08 -35.92 12.51
C TYR A 690 -24.14 -36.81 11.69
N LYS A 691 -24.70 -37.67 10.82
CA LYS A 691 -23.95 -38.56 9.92
C LYS A 691 -23.11 -37.80 8.89
N ALA A 692 -23.55 -36.62 8.47
CA ALA A 692 -22.79 -35.74 7.58
C ALA A 692 -21.63 -35.06 8.31
N CYS A 693 -21.88 -34.51 9.50
CA CYS A 693 -20.85 -33.84 10.31
C CYS A 693 -19.78 -34.81 10.83
N SER A 694 -20.13 -36.05 11.16
CA SER A 694 -19.18 -37.07 11.63
C SER A 694 -18.17 -37.51 10.56
N ARG A 695 -18.37 -37.14 9.28
CA ARG A 695 -17.47 -37.43 8.16
C ARG A 695 -16.46 -36.30 7.91
N VAL A 696 -16.56 -35.18 8.64
CA VAL A 696 -15.67 -34.03 8.48
C VAL A 696 -14.55 -34.12 9.54
N PRO A 697 -13.27 -34.15 9.13
CA PRO A 697 -12.15 -34.18 10.08
C PRO A 697 -12.17 -32.94 10.99
N SER A 698 -11.89 -33.13 12.29
CA SER A 698 -11.82 -32.06 13.32
C SER A 698 -13.16 -31.45 13.78
N VAL A 699 -14.32 -32.02 13.40
CA VAL A 699 -15.64 -31.60 13.87
C VAL A 699 -16.28 -32.72 14.71
N SER A 700 -16.38 -32.53 16.03
CA SER A 700 -17.16 -33.43 16.90
C SER A 700 -18.63 -33.00 16.93
N PRO A 701 -19.57 -33.85 16.49
CA PRO A 701 -21.00 -33.58 16.57
C PRO A 701 -21.61 -33.88 17.96
N ASP A 702 -20.83 -34.42 18.90
CA ASP A 702 -21.31 -34.89 20.21
C ASP A 702 -21.86 -33.78 21.10
N SER A 703 -21.39 -32.54 20.93
CA SER A 703 -21.90 -31.37 21.66
C SER A 703 -23.39 -31.11 21.40
N ARG A 704 -23.98 -31.67 20.33
CA ARG A 704 -25.42 -31.57 20.05
C ARG A 704 -26.24 -32.46 20.97
N ILE A 705 -25.68 -33.60 21.34
CA ILE A 705 -26.32 -34.56 22.23
C ILE A 705 -26.45 -33.93 23.61
N GLU A 706 -25.37 -33.34 24.11
CA GLU A 706 -25.37 -32.65 25.40
C GLU A 706 -26.36 -31.46 25.45
N ASN A 707 -26.45 -30.67 24.38
CA ASN A 707 -27.44 -29.59 24.30
C ASN A 707 -28.89 -30.10 24.33
N CYS A 708 -29.19 -31.19 23.61
CA CYS A 708 -30.52 -31.82 23.66
C CYS A 708 -30.85 -32.35 25.05
N VAL A 709 -29.87 -32.94 25.75
CA VAL A 709 -30.04 -33.40 27.13
C VAL A 709 -30.38 -32.23 28.04
N LEU A 710 -29.65 -31.13 27.91
CA LEU A 710 -29.91 -29.90 28.66
C LEU A 710 -31.29 -29.33 28.35
N ASP A 711 -31.73 -29.29 27.09
CA ASP A 711 -33.06 -28.80 26.70
C ASP A 711 -34.18 -29.62 27.37
N ILE A 712 -34.06 -30.96 27.36
CA ILE A 712 -35.00 -31.85 28.04
C ILE A 712 -34.96 -31.58 29.56
N MET A 713 -33.77 -31.55 30.16
CA MET A 713 -33.64 -31.34 31.60
C MET A 713 -34.22 -29.99 32.04
N VAL A 714 -34.00 -28.92 31.28
CA VAL A 714 -34.53 -27.59 31.57
C VAL A 714 -36.05 -27.55 31.42
N CYS A 715 -36.62 -28.24 30.42
CA CYS A 715 -38.07 -28.27 30.22
C CYS A 715 -38.83 -29.03 31.33
N PHE A 716 -38.19 -30.03 31.97
CA PHE A 716 -38.83 -30.84 33.01
C PHE A 716 -38.47 -30.45 34.45
N PHE A 717 -37.42 -29.65 34.67
CA PHE A 717 -37.12 -29.07 35.99
C PHE A 717 -38.14 -28.02 36.47
N PHE A 718 -39.00 -27.51 35.58
CA PHE A 718 -40.07 -26.56 35.93
C PHE A 718 -41.33 -27.23 36.52
N HIS A 719 -41.37 -28.56 36.67
CA HIS A 719 -42.58 -29.31 37.05
C HIS A 719 -42.41 -30.28 38.24
N VAL A 720 -41.39 -30.11 39.07
CA VAL A 720 -41.30 -30.78 40.39
C VAL A 720 -41.49 -29.75 41.50
#